data_AF-A0A1A3U004-F1
#
_entry.id   AF-A0A1A3U004-F1
#
_cell.length_a   1.000
_cell.length_b   1.000
_cell.length_c   1.000
_cell.angle_alpha   90.00
_cell.angle_beta   90.00
_cell.angle_gamma   90.00
#
_symmetry.space_group_name_H-M   'P 1'
#
loop_
_entity.id
_entity.type
_entity.pdbx_description
1 polymer ?
#
loop_
_entity_poly.entity_id
_entity_poly.type
_entity_poly.pdbx_seq_one_letter_code
_entity_poly.pdbx_strand_id
1 'polypeptide(L)'
;MSVALTLEQRELGESLRRFAARHAPIADTRKAFDALAAGELPTWWDELVLHGFHAIHLPEPAGGQGGGLLDAACVLEAAGKVCLPGPLLSTVTAGAVGLLAEATSAREALLGGLAAGAPATVVLPQHAKLTAHPVDGGWLIDGACELISGACSARLALVCADRSDGTAIWLAVDLSRPEATVAPVAGTDLLTDLGAITLTGYPASAADVLSGIDPGRAEWLTVGLAAAVSAGIAGWCVEAATAHLRTREQFGKPIGTFQALQHRAAMLLVNSELASAAAWDAVRAATDTRDQHQMAAAAAVVAAITPCPDAVLDTLTMFGAIGFTWEHDLHLYWRRATSVAASVGAATGWARRLGELTTTQQRDFTVDLGGAEAEFRADIAATLDAATALCNDGPGRQGDYPHFETGPQRSLIAQAGLIAPQWPPPSGVNATPLQQLIIAEEFAKRPDLVRPSLGIAEWILPSLLQAAPEALQQRLIPPTQRGELAWCQLFSEPGAGSDLASLTTRAVKVDGGWRINGHKIWTSCAQRADYGALLARTDPAAAKHRGIGYFIVDMRSPGIEVQPIVQATGAAEFSEVFLTDVFVPDDMLLGEPTGGWQLAIATMAEERSAISGYVQNDRAIALRRIAAGHGEQRDDAVRALGELDAYTNAIKALGVRETIRLLDGQGLGAASSIAKVAMNLLLRRTFQSTLATAGRLAMAADSDPAVVEPYLLSPAELIGGGTNEIQLNVIAQMILGLPRK
;
A
#
# COMPACT_ATOMS: atom_id res chain seq x y z
N MET A 1 -1.90 9.79 1.27
CA MET A 1 -3.02 9.79 0.32
C MET A 1 -4.17 9.19 1.06
N SER A 2 -5.31 9.88 1.05
CA SER A 2 -6.50 9.49 1.80
C SER A 2 -7.08 8.15 1.31
N VAL A 3 -7.83 7.46 2.16
CA VAL A 3 -8.68 6.31 1.79
C VAL A 3 -9.56 6.66 0.59
N ALA A 4 -9.97 7.93 0.46
CA ALA A 4 -10.71 8.46 -0.68
C ALA A 4 -9.94 8.39 -2.00
N LEU A 5 -10.51 7.69 -2.98
CA LEU A 5 -9.93 7.56 -4.32
C LEU A 5 -10.59 8.50 -5.32
N THR A 6 -11.91 8.61 -5.30
CA THR A 6 -12.69 9.45 -6.22
C THR A 6 -12.75 10.91 -5.74
N LEU A 7 -13.12 11.82 -6.65
CA LEU A 7 -13.35 13.23 -6.31
C LEU A 7 -14.46 13.37 -5.24
N GLU A 8 -15.58 12.68 -5.42
CA GLU A 8 -16.74 12.72 -4.53
C GLU A 8 -16.38 12.30 -3.09
N GLN A 9 -15.60 11.23 -2.95
CA GLN A 9 -15.12 10.76 -1.64
C GLN A 9 -14.21 11.79 -0.95
N ARG A 10 -13.39 12.51 -1.72
CA ARG A 10 -12.53 13.58 -1.16
C ARG A 10 -13.34 14.78 -0.73
N GLU A 11 -14.35 15.16 -1.51
CA GLU A 11 -15.27 16.25 -1.18
C GLU A 11 -16.08 15.92 0.07
N LEU A 12 -16.53 14.66 0.22
CA LEU A 12 -17.18 14.16 1.42
C LEU A 12 -16.28 14.30 2.66
N GLY A 13 -15.03 13.84 2.59
CA GLY A 13 -14.06 13.98 3.68
C GLY A 13 -13.74 15.44 4.02
N GLU A 14 -13.59 16.32 3.02
CA GLU A 14 -13.42 17.78 3.24
C GLU A 14 -14.67 18.40 3.86
N SER A 15 -15.87 17.98 3.47
CA SER A 15 -17.12 18.45 4.06
C SER A 15 -17.16 18.18 5.56
N LEU A 16 -16.81 16.97 5.99
CA LEU A 16 -16.71 16.64 7.41
C LEU A 16 -15.65 17.48 8.14
N ARG A 17 -14.48 17.71 7.51
CA ARG A 17 -13.43 18.55 8.13
C ARG A 17 -13.89 19.99 8.33
N ARG A 18 -14.61 20.56 7.35
CA ARG A 18 -15.21 21.90 7.47
C ARG A 18 -16.29 21.95 8.55
N PHE A 19 -17.11 20.90 8.65
CA PHE A 19 -18.07 20.73 9.73
C PHE A 19 -17.37 20.74 11.10
N ALA A 20 -16.36 19.88 11.29
CA ALA A 20 -15.60 19.79 12.54
C ALA A 20 -14.92 21.10 12.92
N ALA A 21 -14.30 21.80 11.97
CA ALA A 21 -13.67 23.09 12.20
C ALA A 21 -14.66 24.17 12.69
N ARG A 22 -15.94 24.09 12.31
CA ARG A 22 -16.98 25.03 12.72
C ARG A 22 -17.65 24.64 14.03
N HIS A 23 -17.94 23.36 14.22
CA HIS A 23 -18.82 22.87 15.30
C HIS A 23 -18.08 22.14 16.43
N ALA A 24 -16.90 21.60 16.17
CA ALA A 24 -16.13 20.80 17.10
C ALA A 24 -14.68 21.31 17.29
N PRO A 25 -14.44 22.62 17.54
CA PRO A 25 -13.10 23.11 17.76
C PRO A 25 -12.48 22.45 19.00
N ILE A 26 -11.22 22.03 18.90
CA ILE A 26 -10.55 21.24 19.94
C ILE A 26 -10.50 21.94 21.31
N ALA A 27 -10.51 23.28 21.32
CA ALA A 27 -10.57 24.09 22.54
C ALA A 27 -11.88 23.90 23.33
N ASP A 28 -12.99 23.65 22.65
CA ASP A 28 -14.27 23.37 23.30
C ASP A 28 -14.36 21.89 23.69
N THR A 29 -13.84 20.98 22.87
CA THR A 29 -13.69 19.57 23.21
C THR A 29 -12.92 19.37 24.52
N ARG A 30 -11.85 20.14 24.75
CA ARG A 30 -11.06 20.10 25.99
C ARG A 30 -11.86 20.45 27.25
N LYS A 31 -12.93 21.23 27.13
CA LYS A 31 -13.81 21.59 28.25
C LYS A 31 -14.86 20.51 28.53
N ALA A 32 -15.02 19.55 27.61
CA ALA A 32 -16.10 18.57 27.62
C ALA A 32 -15.61 17.15 27.95
N PHE A 33 -14.34 16.92 28.33
CA PHE A 33 -13.83 15.57 28.59
C PHE A 33 -14.63 14.80 29.64
N ASP A 34 -15.03 15.44 30.75
CA ASP A 34 -15.81 14.78 31.79
C ASP A 34 -17.23 14.43 31.30
N ALA A 35 -17.85 15.32 30.54
CA ALA A 35 -19.17 15.09 29.92
C ALA A 35 -19.11 13.95 28.89
N LEU A 36 -18.10 13.96 28.02
CA LEU A 36 -17.84 12.89 27.07
C LEU A 36 -17.63 11.57 27.80
N ALA A 37 -16.77 11.51 28.83
CA ALA A 37 -16.53 10.31 29.61
C ALA A 37 -17.79 9.77 30.33
N ALA A 38 -18.73 10.65 30.69
CA ALA A 38 -20.02 10.29 31.25
C ALA A 38 -21.04 9.78 30.20
N GLY A 39 -20.69 9.81 28.91
CA GLY A 39 -21.56 9.40 27.81
C GLY A 39 -22.48 10.51 27.28
N GLU A 40 -22.25 11.77 27.67
CA GLU A 40 -23.00 12.89 27.08
C GLU A 40 -22.60 13.08 25.62
N LEU A 41 -23.60 13.18 24.74
CA LEU A 41 -23.37 13.42 23.33
C LEU A 41 -22.77 14.82 23.12
N PRO A 42 -21.84 14.98 22.14
CA PRO A 42 -21.39 16.31 21.75
C PRO A 42 -22.56 17.21 21.37
N THR A 43 -22.50 18.48 21.74
CA THR A 43 -23.58 19.47 21.48
C THR A 43 -23.90 19.67 20.00
N TRP A 44 -23.01 19.24 19.11
CA TRP A 44 -23.18 19.29 17.65
C TRP A 44 -23.71 17.98 17.05
N TRP A 45 -23.97 16.93 17.84
CA TRP A 45 -24.38 15.61 17.34
C TRP A 45 -25.61 15.68 16.44
N ASP A 46 -26.65 16.41 16.87
CA ASP A 46 -27.88 16.57 16.06
C ASP A 46 -27.60 17.27 14.72
N GLU A 47 -26.69 18.24 14.67
CA GLU A 47 -26.27 18.89 13.42
C GLU A 47 -25.50 17.91 12.52
N LEU A 48 -24.64 17.06 13.09
CA LEU A 48 -23.96 16.01 12.33
C LEU A 48 -24.97 15.01 11.75
N VAL A 49 -26.03 14.67 12.50
CA VAL A 49 -27.12 13.81 12.04
C VAL A 49 -27.89 14.46 10.88
N LEU A 50 -28.17 15.77 10.94
CA LEU A 50 -28.80 16.51 9.85
C LEU A 50 -27.96 16.52 8.56
N HIS A 51 -26.63 16.51 8.69
CA HIS A 51 -25.71 16.37 7.56
C HIS A 51 -25.58 14.94 7.04
N GLY A 52 -26.05 13.93 7.78
CA GLY A 52 -26.06 12.53 7.36
C GLY A 52 -24.71 11.79 7.41
N PHE A 53 -23.67 12.39 8.00
CA PHE A 53 -22.32 11.79 8.02
C PHE A 53 -22.28 10.42 8.74
N HIS A 54 -23.05 10.25 9.81
CA HIS A 54 -23.13 9.00 10.60
C HIS A 54 -23.85 7.86 9.87
N ALA A 55 -24.66 8.19 8.86
CA ALA A 55 -25.53 7.27 8.12
C ALA A 55 -25.24 7.25 6.61
N ILE A 56 -24.03 7.67 6.20
CA ILE A 56 -23.67 7.79 4.79
C ILE A 56 -23.79 6.45 4.04
N HIS A 57 -23.39 5.35 4.68
CA HIS A 57 -23.41 3.98 4.16
C HIS A 57 -24.78 3.28 4.30
N LEU A 58 -25.73 3.91 5.00
CA LEU A 58 -27.06 3.34 5.18
C LEU A 58 -27.92 3.61 3.94
N PRO A 59 -28.79 2.68 3.55
CA PRO A 59 -29.62 2.83 2.37
C PRO A 59 -30.70 3.90 2.57
N GLU A 60 -31.07 4.62 1.50
CA GLU A 60 -32.06 5.70 1.56
C GLU A 60 -33.42 5.29 2.14
N PRO A 61 -33.97 4.07 1.88
CA PRO A 61 -35.22 3.63 2.50
C PRO A 61 -35.17 3.54 4.03
N ALA A 62 -33.98 3.36 4.61
CA ALA A 62 -33.78 3.38 6.05
C ALA A 62 -33.53 4.80 6.60
N GLY A 63 -33.52 5.83 5.75
CA GLY A 63 -33.19 7.22 6.11
C GLY A 63 -31.70 7.57 5.98
N GLY A 64 -30.88 6.70 5.40
CA GLY A 64 -29.48 6.96 5.11
C GLY A 64 -29.24 7.78 3.84
N GLN A 65 -27.98 7.86 3.40
CA GLN A 65 -27.59 8.62 2.19
C GLN A 65 -27.29 7.75 0.96
N GLY A 66 -27.40 6.42 1.07
CA GLY A 66 -27.23 5.49 -0.05
C GLY A 66 -25.79 5.26 -0.52
N GLY A 67 -24.78 5.75 0.21
CA GLY A 67 -23.37 5.49 -0.06
C GLY A 67 -22.93 4.07 0.33
N GLY A 68 -21.67 3.75 0.02
CA GLY A 68 -21.04 2.47 0.37
C GLY A 68 -20.19 2.52 1.64
N LEU A 69 -19.63 1.37 2.02
CA LEU A 69 -18.71 1.27 3.16
C LEU A 69 -17.43 2.09 2.97
N LEU A 70 -16.96 2.26 1.74
CA LEU A 70 -15.80 3.11 1.45
C LEU A 70 -16.11 4.60 1.71
N ASP A 71 -17.34 5.05 1.51
CA ASP A 71 -17.74 6.43 1.81
C ASP A 71 -17.79 6.66 3.32
N ALA A 72 -18.30 5.69 4.08
CA ALA A 72 -18.20 5.68 5.54
C ALA A 72 -16.74 5.68 6.03
N ALA A 73 -15.86 4.90 5.40
CA ALA A 73 -14.43 4.92 5.71
C ALA A 73 -13.79 6.28 5.45
N CYS A 74 -14.17 7.00 4.38
CA CYS A 74 -13.70 8.36 4.10
C CYS A 74 -14.16 9.36 5.17
N VAL A 75 -15.41 9.25 5.64
CA VAL A 75 -15.92 10.03 6.78
C VAL A 75 -15.10 9.74 8.04
N LEU A 76 -14.88 8.47 8.36
CA LEU A 76 -14.13 8.09 9.57
C LEU A 76 -12.64 8.47 9.50
N GLU A 77 -12.01 8.38 8.34
CA GLU A 77 -10.66 8.89 8.12
C GLU A 77 -10.61 10.40 8.38
N ALA A 78 -11.53 11.16 7.81
CA ALA A 78 -11.62 12.60 8.05
C ALA A 78 -11.87 12.92 9.53
N ALA A 79 -12.70 12.14 10.23
CA ALA A 79 -12.95 12.26 11.66
C ALA A 79 -11.69 12.01 12.50
N GLY A 80 -10.92 10.96 12.18
CA GLY A 80 -9.64 10.66 12.81
C GLY A 80 -8.63 11.78 12.59
N LYS A 81 -8.57 12.33 11.37
CA LYS A 81 -7.66 13.42 11.00
C LYS A 81 -7.89 14.70 11.78
N VAL A 82 -9.14 15.03 12.10
CA VAL A 82 -9.50 16.22 12.90
C VAL A 82 -9.74 15.92 14.38
N CYS A 83 -9.45 14.70 14.83
CA CYS A 83 -9.68 14.26 16.21
C CYS A 83 -11.13 14.47 16.69
N LEU A 84 -12.12 14.20 15.85
CA LEU A 84 -13.54 14.47 16.15
C LEU A 84 -14.02 13.64 17.38
N PRO A 85 -14.52 14.26 18.46
CA PRO A 85 -14.98 13.52 19.64
C PRO A 85 -16.36 12.88 19.43
N GLY A 86 -16.73 11.94 20.29
CA GLY A 86 -18.05 11.31 20.33
C GLY A 86 -18.17 9.99 19.55
N PRO A 87 -19.40 9.44 19.47
CA PRO A 87 -19.63 8.04 19.10
C PRO A 87 -19.73 7.79 17.58
N LEU A 88 -19.07 8.60 16.75
CA LEU A 88 -19.20 8.47 15.29
C LEU A 88 -18.69 7.11 14.79
N LEU A 89 -17.50 6.69 15.25
CA LEU A 89 -16.93 5.40 14.86
C LEU A 89 -17.82 4.22 15.27
N SER A 90 -18.27 4.20 16.53
CA SER A 90 -19.09 3.09 17.05
C SER A 90 -20.47 3.03 16.38
N THR A 91 -21.08 4.19 16.11
CA THR A 91 -22.40 4.30 15.47
C THR A 91 -22.34 3.89 13.99
N VAL A 92 -21.35 4.37 13.25
CA VAL A 92 -21.14 3.97 11.85
C VAL A 92 -20.87 2.47 11.76
N THR A 93 -20.04 1.94 12.67
CA THR A 93 -19.74 0.50 12.75
C THR A 93 -21.01 -0.32 13.05
N ALA A 94 -21.85 0.12 13.98
CA ALA A 94 -23.14 -0.51 14.26
C ALA A 94 -24.04 -0.57 13.03
N GLY A 95 -24.10 0.51 12.25
CA GLY A 95 -24.82 0.50 10.97
C GLY A 95 -24.22 -0.49 9.97
N ALA A 96 -22.90 -0.52 9.83
CA ALA A 96 -22.21 -1.41 8.90
C ALA A 96 -22.40 -2.89 9.26
N VAL A 97 -22.34 -3.25 10.54
CA VAL A 97 -22.62 -4.61 11.03
C VAL A 97 -24.11 -4.93 10.90
N GLY A 98 -25.00 -3.98 11.18
CA GLY A 98 -26.44 -4.14 10.98
C GLY A 98 -26.82 -4.43 9.52
N LEU A 99 -26.07 -3.91 8.54
CA LEU A 99 -26.27 -4.20 7.12
C LEU A 99 -25.95 -5.65 6.73
N LEU A 100 -25.17 -6.38 7.53
CA LEU A 100 -24.93 -7.82 7.34
C LEU A 100 -26.17 -8.66 7.65
N ALA A 101 -27.11 -8.14 8.43
CA ALA A 101 -28.33 -8.85 8.76
C ALA A 101 -29.25 -9.01 7.54
N GLU A 102 -30.03 -10.08 7.52
CA GLU A 102 -31.10 -10.29 6.56
C GLU A 102 -32.16 -9.18 6.68
N ALA A 103 -32.84 -8.88 5.57
CA ALA A 103 -33.90 -7.87 5.51
C ALA A 103 -35.15 -8.29 6.31
N THR A 104 -35.13 -8.01 7.61
CA THR A 104 -36.22 -8.25 8.57
C THR A 104 -36.71 -6.94 9.19
N SER A 105 -37.88 -6.97 9.84
CA SER A 105 -38.40 -5.79 10.56
C SER A 105 -37.45 -5.31 11.67
N ALA A 106 -36.74 -6.21 12.34
CA ALA A 106 -35.74 -5.85 13.35
C ALA A 106 -34.56 -5.10 12.75
N ARG A 107 -34.06 -5.55 11.58
CA ARG A 107 -33.02 -4.82 10.85
C ARG A 107 -33.51 -3.45 10.44
N GLU A 108 -34.68 -3.33 9.82
CA GLU A 108 -35.19 -2.02 9.39
C GLU A 108 -35.44 -1.07 10.57
N ALA A 109 -35.91 -1.57 11.72
CA ALA A 109 -36.05 -0.77 12.94
C ALA A 109 -34.69 -0.28 13.48
N LEU A 110 -33.68 -1.16 13.49
CA LEU A 110 -32.31 -0.81 13.87
C LEU A 110 -31.76 0.28 12.93
N LEU A 111 -31.77 0.03 11.61
CA LEU A 111 -31.21 0.95 10.63
C LEU A 111 -31.92 2.30 10.64
N GLY A 112 -33.26 2.31 10.77
CA GLY A 112 -34.05 3.53 10.92
C GLY A 112 -33.71 4.33 12.18
N GLY A 113 -33.49 3.65 13.31
CA GLY A 113 -33.03 4.29 14.55
C GLY A 113 -31.64 4.92 14.40
N LEU A 114 -30.70 4.21 13.76
CA LEU A 114 -29.35 4.70 13.50
C LEU A 114 -29.37 5.90 12.54
N ALA A 115 -30.14 5.82 11.45
CA ALA A 115 -30.31 6.92 10.52
C ALA A 115 -30.90 8.18 11.19
N ALA A 116 -31.85 7.99 12.10
CA ALA A 116 -32.43 9.06 12.92
C ALA A 116 -31.46 9.63 13.98
N GLY A 117 -30.24 9.12 14.09
CA GLY A 117 -29.19 9.66 14.97
C GLY A 117 -29.07 8.99 16.33
N ALA A 118 -29.67 7.80 16.53
CA ALA A 118 -29.44 7.04 17.76
C ALA A 118 -27.96 6.62 17.84
N PRO A 119 -27.20 7.07 18.86
CA PRO A 119 -25.83 6.62 19.05
C PRO A 119 -25.81 5.13 19.35
N ALA A 120 -24.83 4.42 18.81
CA ALA A 120 -24.78 2.98 18.95
C ALA A 120 -23.36 2.44 19.06
N THR A 121 -23.26 1.18 19.50
CA THR A 121 -22.01 0.42 19.55
C THR A 121 -22.22 -1.04 19.16
N VAL A 122 -21.13 -1.73 18.86
CA VAL A 122 -21.11 -3.17 18.54
C VAL A 122 -20.30 -3.89 19.60
N VAL A 123 -20.88 -4.93 20.17
CA VAL A 123 -20.19 -5.86 21.06
C VAL A 123 -19.90 -7.14 20.31
N LEU A 124 -18.64 -7.31 19.90
CA LEU A 124 -18.18 -8.53 19.24
C LEU A 124 -18.14 -9.70 20.22
N PRO A 125 -18.35 -10.95 19.77
CA PRO A 125 -18.43 -12.11 20.68
C PRO A 125 -17.20 -12.29 21.58
N GLN A 126 -16.00 -12.01 21.08
CA GLN A 126 -14.77 -12.12 21.86
C GLN A 126 -14.65 -11.08 22.99
N HIS A 127 -15.50 -10.06 23.02
CA HIS A 127 -15.55 -9.01 24.05
C HIS A 127 -16.73 -9.20 25.01
N ALA A 128 -17.47 -10.30 24.92
CA ALA A 128 -18.68 -10.54 25.70
C ALA A 128 -18.79 -11.98 26.19
N LYS A 129 -19.51 -12.15 27.29
CA LYS A 129 -20.03 -13.45 27.75
C LYS A 129 -21.51 -13.28 27.98
N LEU A 130 -22.27 -13.30 26.89
CA LEU A 130 -23.72 -13.17 26.90
C LEU A 130 -24.35 -14.50 26.56
N THR A 131 -25.39 -14.88 27.29
CA THR A 131 -26.12 -16.13 27.09
C THR A 131 -27.59 -15.84 26.86
N ALA A 132 -28.17 -16.50 25.86
CA ALA A 132 -29.58 -16.43 25.53
C ALA A 132 -30.34 -17.62 26.15
N HIS A 133 -31.09 -17.36 27.22
CA HIS A 133 -31.92 -18.34 27.89
C HIS A 133 -33.31 -18.43 27.22
N PRO A 134 -33.71 -19.57 26.65
CA PRO A 134 -34.99 -19.68 25.95
C PRO A 134 -36.17 -19.51 26.91
N VAL A 135 -37.18 -18.76 26.46
CA VAL A 135 -38.49 -18.60 27.11
C VAL A 135 -39.60 -18.69 26.07
N ASP A 136 -40.87 -18.76 26.49
CA ASP A 136 -41.99 -18.81 25.54
C ASP A 136 -41.99 -17.56 24.64
N GLY A 137 -41.77 -17.77 23.34
CA GLY A 137 -41.77 -16.72 22.31
C GLY A 137 -40.46 -15.94 22.12
N GLY A 138 -39.37 -16.31 22.80
CA GLY A 138 -38.09 -15.62 22.67
C GLY A 138 -36.99 -16.08 23.64
N TRP A 139 -36.20 -15.13 24.11
CA TRP A 139 -35.07 -15.34 25.02
C TRP A 139 -35.00 -14.26 26.10
N LEU A 140 -34.40 -14.62 27.23
CA LEU A 140 -33.85 -13.69 28.21
C LEU A 140 -32.33 -13.69 28.06
N ILE A 141 -31.74 -12.50 27.92
CA ILE A 141 -30.31 -12.35 27.73
C ILE A 141 -29.67 -11.93 29.04
N ASP A 142 -28.68 -12.72 29.48
CA ASP A 142 -27.92 -12.49 30.69
C ASP A 142 -26.42 -12.48 30.38
N GLY A 143 -25.68 -11.65 31.11
CA GLY A 143 -24.22 -11.67 31.07
C GLY A 143 -23.60 -10.29 31.05
N ALA A 144 -22.31 -10.25 30.76
CA ALA A 144 -21.53 -9.02 30.77
C ALA A 144 -20.63 -8.92 29.54
N CYS A 145 -20.45 -7.69 29.08
CA CYS A 145 -19.51 -7.27 28.07
C CYS A 145 -18.33 -6.58 28.77
N GLU A 146 -17.13 -6.74 28.21
CA GLU A 146 -15.92 -6.10 28.72
C GLU A 146 -15.90 -4.59 28.40
N LEU A 147 -14.71 -4.03 28.18
CA LEU A 147 -14.52 -2.61 27.89
C LEU A 147 -14.97 -2.30 26.45
N ILE A 148 -16.08 -1.58 26.30
CA ILE A 148 -16.67 -1.22 25.01
C ILE A 148 -16.61 0.29 24.79
N SER A 149 -15.94 0.72 23.71
CA SER A 149 -15.86 2.12 23.33
C SER A 149 -17.21 2.64 22.86
N GLY A 150 -17.58 3.85 23.29
CA GLY A 150 -18.87 4.46 22.95
C GLY A 150 -20.07 3.83 23.68
N ALA A 151 -19.85 2.97 24.68
CA ALA A 151 -20.93 2.27 25.37
C ALA A 151 -21.80 3.16 26.27
N CYS A 152 -21.22 4.18 26.90
CA CYS A 152 -21.93 5.09 27.79
C CYS A 152 -22.82 6.05 27.01
N SER A 153 -22.37 6.49 25.83
CA SER A 153 -23.18 7.34 24.94
C SER A 153 -24.15 6.54 24.07
N ALA A 154 -23.94 5.25 23.89
CA ALA A 154 -24.80 4.39 23.07
C ALA A 154 -26.21 4.27 23.67
N ARG A 155 -27.21 4.50 22.82
CA ARG A 155 -28.60 4.11 23.07
C ARG A 155 -28.82 2.65 22.65
N LEU A 156 -28.20 2.23 21.55
CA LEU A 156 -28.35 0.89 21.00
C LEU A 156 -27.02 0.13 21.06
N ALA A 157 -27.03 -1.13 21.49
CA ALA A 157 -25.90 -2.03 21.35
C ALA A 157 -26.28 -3.23 20.49
N LEU A 158 -25.53 -3.48 19.41
CA LEU A 158 -25.60 -4.75 18.70
C LEU A 158 -24.77 -5.76 19.48
N VAL A 159 -25.41 -6.80 20.00
CA VAL A 159 -24.76 -7.83 20.82
C VAL A 159 -24.97 -9.20 20.21
N CYS A 160 -24.00 -10.08 20.44
CA CYS A 160 -24.10 -11.50 20.11
C CYS A 160 -24.20 -12.30 21.42
N ALA A 161 -25.22 -13.16 21.53
CA ALA A 161 -25.45 -13.99 22.71
C ALA A 161 -25.45 -15.49 22.35
N ASP A 162 -24.71 -16.27 23.11
CA ASP A 162 -24.58 -17.72 22.93
C ASP A 162 -25.84 -18.44 23.40
N ARG A 163 -26.28 -19.42 22.62
CA ARG A 163 -27.39 -20.32 22.97
C ARG A 163 -26.84 -21.61 23.57
N SER A 164 -27.69 -22.30 24.33
CA SER A 164 -27.34 -23.59 24.94
C SER A 164 -27.05 -24.70 23.92
N ASP A 165 -27.47 -24.55 22.67
CA ASP A 165 -27.23 -25.48 21.56
C ASP A 165 -25.90 -25.21 20.82
N GLY A 166 -25.10 -24.25 21.29
CA GLY A 166 -23.81 -23.88 20.70
C GLY A 166 -23.91 -22.96 19.48
N THR A 167 -25.12 -22.50 19.13
CA THR A 167 -25.32 -21.41 18.15
C THR A 167 -25.35 -20.06 18.86
N ALA A 168 -25.34 -18.96 18.10
CA ALA A 168 -25.47 -17.61 18.67
C ALA A 168 -26.56 -16.80 17.96
N ILE A 169 -27.13 -15.83 18.66
CA ILE A 169 -28.10 -14.87 18.10
C ILE A 169 -27.58 -13.45 18.23
N TRP A 170 -27.82 -12.65 17.19
CA TRP A 170 -27.54 -11.22 17.21
C TRP A 170 -28.81 -10.44 17.53
N LEU A 171 -28.67 -9.41 18.36
CA LEU A 171 -29.76 -8.59 18.87
C LEU A 171 -29.36 -7.12 18.89
N ALA A 172 -30.31 -6.23 18.65
CA ALA A 172 -30.19 -4.82 19.00
C ALA A 172 -30.81 -4.60 20.40
N VAL A 173 -29.98 -4.22 21.37
CA VAL A 173 -30.38 -3.98 22.75
C VAL A 173 -30.51 -2.47 22.99
N ASP A 174 -31.64 -2.03 23.52
CA ASP A 174 -31.82 -0.65 23.99
C ASP A 174 -31.24 -0.51 25.39
N LEU A 175 -30.12 0.22 25.50
CA LEU A 175 -29.38 0.43 26.74
C LEU A 175 -30.06 1.40 27.70
N SER A 176 -31.15 2.06 27.30
CA SER A 176 -31.97 2.88 28.20
C SER A 176 -32.94 2.06 29.05
N ARG A 177 -33.09 0.77 28.74
CA ARG A 177 -33.95 -0.16 29.47
C ARG A 177 -33.33 -0.57 30.81
N PRO A 178 -34.14 -0.79 31.86
CA PRO A 178 -33.64 -1.15 33.19
C PRO A 178 -32.93 -2.51 33.24
N GLU A 179 -33.17 -3.41 32.29
CA GLU A 179 -32.49 -4.71 32.19
C GLU A 179 -31.06 -4.60 31.63
N ALA A 180 -30.68 -3.42 31.14
CA ALA A 180 -29.32 -3.10 30.69
C ALA A 180 -28.69 -2.08 31.65
N THR A 181 -27.46 -2.35 32.09
CA THR A 181 -26.67 -1.41 32.90
C THR A 181 -25.36 -1.12 32.20
N VAL A 182 -25.00 0.15 32.09
CA VAL A 182 -23.69 0.58 31.58
C VAL A 182 -22.89 1.19 32.72
N ALA A 183 -21.75 0.58 33.06
CA ALA A 183 -20.83 1.10 34.06
C ALA A 183 -19.71 1.89 33.35
N PRO A 184 -19.60 3.22 33.55
CA PRO A 184 -18.55 4.02 32.93
C PRO A 184 -17.18 3.65 33.47
N VAL A 185 -16.18 3.65 32.59
CA VAL A 185 -14.77 3.38 32.89
C VAL A 185 -13.92 4.52 32.35
N ALA A 186 -12.97 5.01 33.14
CA ALA A 186 -12.04 6.04 32.67
C ALA A 186 -11.18 5.51 31.50
N GLY A 187 -11.41 6.05 30.30
CA GLY A 187 -10.74 5.65 29.08
C GLY A 187 -9.34 6.27 28.90
N THR A 188 -8.52 5.63 28.08
CA THR A 188 -7.25 6.24 27.60
C THR A 188 -7.53 7.37 26.63
N ASP A 189 -8.46 7.15 25.69
CA ASP A 189 -9.01 8.18 24.82
C ASP A 189 -9.94 9.09 25.64
N LEU A 190 -9.70 10.40 25.56
CA LEU A 190 -10.50 11.42 26.25
C LEU A 190 -11.64 11.95 25.37
N LEU A 191 -11.69 11.50 24.12
CA LEU A 191 -12.60 11.98 23.09
C LEU A 191 -13.77 11.02 22.85
N THR A 192 -13.69 9.80 23.40
CA THR A 192 -14.70 8.76 23.28
C THR A 192 -14.88 8.11 24.64
N ASP A 193 -16.12 7.89 25.06
CA ASP A 193 -16.40 7.21 26.30
C ASP A 193 -16.05 5.71 26.24
N LEU A 194 -15.94 5.10 27.41
CA LEU A 194 -15.64 3.68 27.60
C LEU A 194 -16.52 3.15 28.72
N GLY A 195 -17.17 2.01 28.50
CA GLY A 195 -18.03 1.41 29.52
C GLY A 195 -18.10 -0.10 29.44
N ALA A 196 -18.51 -0.72 30.54
CA ALA A 196 -18.85 -2.14 30.60
C ALA A 196 -20.38 -2.29 30.61
N ILE A 197 -20.91 -3.17 29.76
CA ILE A 197 -22.35 -3.40 29.63
C ILE A 197 -22.71 -4.68 30.38
N THR A 198 -23.75 -4.67 31.19
CA THR A 198 -24.34 -5.87 31.82
C THR A 198 -25.79 -5.97 31.42
N LEU A 199 -26.20 -7.15 30.97
CA LEU A 199 -27.60 -7.49 30.69
C LEU A 199 -28.08 -8.46 31.77
N THR A 200 -29.24 -8.20 32.35
CA THR A 200 -29.84 -9.06 33.38
C THR A 200 -31.28 -9.33 33.03
N GLY A 201 -31.55 -10.53 32.55
CA GLY A 201 -32.85 -10.97 32.06
C GLY A 201 -33.42 -10.07 30.97
N TYR A 202 -32.59 -9.54 30.05
CA TYR A 202 -33.05 -8.65 29.00
C TYR A 202 -33.95 -9.42 28.02
N PRO A 203 -35.24 -9.06 27.87
CA PRO A 203 -36.16 -9.83 27.04
C PRO A 203 -36.00 -9.48 25.56
N ALA A 204 -35.86 -10.51 24.73
CA ALA A 204 -35.82 -10.44 23.28
C ALA A 204 -36.78 -11.45 22.67
N SER A 205 -37.69 -11.01 21.82
CA SER A 205 -38.60 -11.89 21.09
C SER A 205 -37.92 -12.52 19.87
N ALA A 206 -38.53 -13.57 19.30
CA ALA A 206 -38.10 -14.13 18.01
C ALA A 206 -38.05 -13.09 16.88
N ALA A 207 -38.88 -12.06 16.94
CA ALA A 207 -38.92 -11.00 15.93
C ALA A 207 -37.79 -9.98 16.07
N ASP A 208 -37.09 -9.94 17.21
CA ASP A 208 -36.00 -8.98 17.49
C ASP A 208 -34.62 -9.49 17.00
N VAL A 209 -34.55 -10.75 16.54
CA VAL A 209 -33.30 -11.37 16.11
C VAL A 209 -32.82 -10.82 14.77
N LEU A 210 -31.55 -10.44 14.73
CA LEU A 210 -30.84 -10.03 13.52
C LEU A 210 -30.16 -11.25 12.88
N SER A 211 -30.91 -11.99 12.09
CA SER A 211 -30.42 -13.18 11.37
C SER A 211 -29.38 -12.83 10.31
N GLY A 212 -28.47 -13.76 9.99
CA GLY A 212 -27.53 -13.65 8.86
C GLY A 212 -26.20 -12.95 9.15
N ILE A 213 -26.02 -12.35 10.33
CA ILE A 213 -24.74 -11.72 10.70
C ILE A 213 -23.68 -12.80 10.99
N ASP A 214 -22.68 -12.91 10.12
CA ASP A 214 -21.47 -13.69 10.39
C ASP A 214 -20.56 -12.95 11.39
N PRO A 215 -20.20 -13.56 12.54
CA PRO A 215 -19.37 -12.89 13.53
C PRO A 215 -17.98 -12.49 13.03
N GLY A 216 -17.40 -13.27 12.12
CA GLY A 216 -16.11 -12.95 11.50
C GLY A 216 -16.21 -11.69 10.66
N ARG A 217 -17.21 -11.60 9.76
CA ARG A 217 -17.46 -10.39 8.97
C ARG A 217 -17.75 -9.17 9.85
N ALA A 218 -18.47 -9.33 10.95
CA ALA A 218 -18.70 -8.24 11.90
C ALA A 218 -17.38 -7.73 12.53
N GLU A 219 -16.49 -8.65 12.95
CA GLU A 219 -15.17 -8.33 13.47
C GLU A 219 -14.31 -7.60 12.42
N TRP A 220 -14.27 -8.11 11.18
CA TRP A 220 -13.42 -7.56 10.12
C TRP A 220 -13.89 -6.21 9.60
N LEU A 221 -15.21 -5.98 9.51
CA LEU A 221 -15.77 -4.65 9.23
C LEU A 221 -15.42 -3.64 10.32
N THR A 222 -15.57 -4.04 11.58
CA THR A 222 -15.22 -3.19 12.74
C THR A 222 -13.75 -2.77 12.68
N VAL A 223 -12.86 -3.73 12.37
CA VAL A 223 -11.44 -3.48 12.18
C VAL A 223 -11.16 -2.57 10.99
N GLY A 224 -11.79 -2.79 9.84
CA GLY A 224 -11.59 -1.96 8.65
C GLY A 224 -11.96 -0.49 8.88
N LEU A 225 -13.08 -0.24 9.57
CA LEU A 225 -13.52 1.11 9.91
C LEU A 225 -12.62 1.77 10.98
N ALA A 226 -12.13 1.01 11.97
CA ALA A 226 -11.13 1.48 12.92
C ALA A 226 -9.77 1.79 12.26
N ALA A 227 -9.39 1.01 11.23
CA ALA A 227 -8.21 1.28 10.41
C ALA A 227 -8.33 2.59 9.63
N ALA A 228 -9.54 2.94 9.16
CA ALA A 228 -9.77 4.23 8.50
C ALA A 228 -9.51 5.41 9.45
N VAL A 229 -9.97 5.34 10.71
CA VAL A 229 -9.64 6.36 11.73
C VAL A 229 -8.13 6.44 11.96
N SER A 230 -7.45 5.30 12.06
CA SER A 230 -5.98 5.24 12.25
C SER A 230 -5.22 5.82 11.06
N ALA A 231 -5.70 5.59 9.83
CA ALA A 231 -5.16 6.22 8.62
C ALA A 231 -5.34 7.75 8.64
N GLY A 232 -6.49 8.23 9.13
CA GLY A 232 -6.74 9.66 9.33
C GLY A 232 -5.77 10.31 10.33
N ILE A 233 -5.54 9.66 11.47
CA ILE A 233 -4.56 10.09 12.48
C ILE A 233 -3.13 10.11 11.89
N ALA A 234 -2.75 9.07 11.13
CA ALA A 234 -1.46 9.03 10.46
C ALA A 234 -1.32 10.14 9.40
N GLY A 235 -2.39 10.44 8.66
CA GLY A 235 -2.43 11.56 7.72
C GLY A 235 -2.27 12.92 8.42
N TRP A 236 -2.89 13.10 9.59
CA TRP A 236 -2.70 14.29 10.42
C TRP A 236 -1.23 14.42 10.89
N CYS A 237 -0.60 13.32 11.30
CA CYS A 237 0.81 13.30 11.72
C CYS A 237 1.74 13.87 10.64
N VAL A 238 1.53 13.48 9.38
CA VAL A 238 2.28 13.99 8.23
C VAL A 238 2.10 15.50 8.06
N GLU A 239 0.86 15.98 8.12
CA GLU A 239 0.54 17.41 7.96
C GLU A 239 1.11 18.25 9.10
N ALA A 240 0.88 17.82 10.34
CA ALA A 240 1.36 18.51 11.54
C ALA A 240 2.89 18.58 11.57
N ALA A 241 3.58 17.45 11.34
CA ALA A 241 5.03 17.42 11.26
C ALA A 241 5.55 18.33 10.15
N THR A 242 5.01 18.22 8.94
CA THR A 242 5.47 19.00 7.79
C THR A 242 5.27 20.51 8.01
N ALA A 243 4.12 20.92 8.54
CA ALA A 243 3.83 22.32 8.86
C ALA A 243 4.79 22.86 9.93
N HIS A 244 5.06 22.08 10.98
CA HIS A 244 6.02 22.45 12.03
C HIS A 244 7.44 22.58 11.47
N LEU A 245 7.90 21.61 10.69
CA LEU A 245 9.26 21.60 10.12
C LEU A 245 9.51 22.77 9.15
N ARG A 246 8.48 23.24 8.45
CA ARG A 246 8.58 24.39 7.53
C ARG A 246 8.73 25.73 8.25
N THR A 247 8.16 25.87 9.45
CA THR A 247 8.01 27.16 10.13
C THR A 247 8.94 27.32 11.32
N ARG A 248 9.29 26.23 12.00
CA ARG A 248 10.16 26.27 13.18
C ARG A 248 11.60 26.53 12.78
N GLU A 249 12.21 27.55 13.36
CA GLU A 249 13.63 27.89 13.13
C GLU A 249 14.54 27.47 14.29
N GLN A 250 15.70 26.91 13.93
CA GLN A 250 16.86 26.68 14.82
C GLN A 250 18.14 26.90 14.01
N PHE A 251 19.20 27.36 14.67
CA PHE A 251 20.49 27.62 14.02
C PHE A 251 20.37 28.53 12.78
N GLY A 252 19.47 29.52 12.82
CA GLY A 252 19.28 30.52 11.78
C GLY A 252 18.57 30.05 10.50
N LYS A 253 17.88 28.91 10.52
CA LYS A 253 17.10 28.40 9.38
C LYS A 253 15.94 27.50 9.81
N PRO A 254 14.95 27.25 8.93
CA PRO A 254 13.90 26.27 9.19
C PRO A 254 14.49 24.88 9.46
N ILE A 255 13.97 24.21 10.49
CA ILE A 255 14.46 22.89 10.90
C ILE A 255 14.19 21.82 9.82
N GLY A 256 13.22 22.05 8.95
CA GLY A 256 12.95 21.23 7.76
C GLY A 256 14.10 21.20 6.74
N THR A 257 15.17 21.99 6.90
CA THR A 257 16.40 21.89 6.10
C THR A 257 17.36 20.81 6.59
N PHE A 258 17.16 20.28 7.81
CA PHE A 258 18.00 19.22 8.38
C PHE A 258 17.55 17.86 7.87
N GLN A 259 18.46 17.15 7.19
CA GLN A 259 18.15 15.87 6.54
C GLN A 259 17.56 14.82 7.49
N ALA A 260 18.02 14.76 8.75
CA ALA A 260 17.48 13.81 9.74
C ALA A 260 15.96 14.02 9.98
N LEU A 261 15.51 15.27 10.04
CA LEU A 261 14.09 15.60 10.18
C LEU A 261 13.33 15.41 8.87
N GLN A 262 13.94 15.72 7.73
CA GLN A 262 13.38 15.42 6.41
C GLN A 262 13.08 13.92 6.24
N HIS A 263 14.02 13.06 6.63
CA HIS A 263 13.88 11.61 6.52
C HIS A 263 12.81 11.06 7.47
N ARG A 264 12.72 11.59 8.71
CA ARG A 264 11.62 11.24 9.63
C ARG A 264 10.26 11.63 9.08
N ALA A 265 10.11 12.83 8.54
CA ALA A 265 8.85 13.26 7.91
C ALA A 265 8.50 12.43 6.66
N ALA A 266 9.49 12.10 5.84
CA ALA A 266 9.31 11.21 4.69
C ALA A 266 8.85 9.81 5.13
N MET A 267 9.41 9.28 6.21
CA MET A 267 8.99 7.99 6.79
C MET A 267 7.56 8.04 7.34
N LEU A 268 7.14 9.14 7.97
CA LEU A 268 5.73 9.33 8.35
C LEU A 268 4.80 9.27 7.13
N LEU A 269 5.18 9.89 6.01
CA LEU A 269 4.39 9.81 4.78
C LEU A 269 4.29 8.36 4.29
N VAL A 270 5.40 7.64 4.22
CA VAL A 270 5.42 6.22 3.80
C VAL A 270 4.47 5.40 4.68
N ASN A 271 4.58 5.53 6.01
CA ASN A 271 3.71 4.80 6.94
C ASN A 271 2.23 5.20 6.80
N SER A 272 1.94 6.48 6.61
CA SER A 272 0.58 6.99 6.37
C SER A 272 -0.03 6.43 5.08
N GLU A 273 0.76 6.31 4.00
CA GLU A 273 0.27 5.70 2.76
C GLU A 273 -0.05 4.21 2.91
N LEU A 274 0.81 3.45 3.60
CA LEU A 274 0.58 2.03 3.86
C LEU A 274 -0.63 1.83 4.76
N ALA A 275 -0.79 2.66 5.80
CA ALA A 275 -1.96 2.64 6.67
C ALA A 275 -3.26 2.91 5.89
N SER A 276 -3.25 3.92 5.02
CA SER A 276 -4.41 4.26 4.18
C SER A 276 -4.71 3.17 3.16
N ALA A 277 -3.68 2.55 2.58
CA ALA A 277 -3.85 1.45 1.63
C ALA A 277 -4.43 0.19 2.29
N ALA A 278 -3.94 -0.18 3.48
CA ALA A 278 -4.44 -1.33 4.22
C ALA A 278 -5.86 -1.10 4.76
N ALA A 279 -6.17 0.11 5.25
CA ALA A 279 -7.52 0.47 5.67
C ALA A 279 -8.51 0.40 4.50
N TRP A 280 -8.13 0.95 3.35
CA TRP A 280 -8.94 0.89 2.13
C TRP A 280 -9.21 -0.57 1.70
N ASP A 281 -8.18 -1.43 1.68
CA ASP A 281 -8.35 -2.82 1.26
C ASP A 281 -9.22 -3.62 2.24
N ALA A 282 -9.06 -3.41 3.55
CA ALA A 282 -9.91 -4.07 4.56
C ALA A 282 -11.40 -3.73 4.40
N VAL A 283 -11.72 -2.48 4.08
CA VAL A 283 -13.11 -2.05 3.86
C VAL A 283 -13.64 -2.56 2.52
N ARG A 284 -12.84 -2.48 1.45
CA ARG A 284 -13.22 -3.01 0.13
C ARG A 284 -13.49 -4.51 0.15
N ALA A 285 -12.69 -5.27 0.91
CA ALA A 285 -12.80 -6.72 1.01
C ALA A 285 -14.10 -7.22 1.68
N ALA A 286 -14.95 -6.31 2.18
CA ALA A 286 -16.24 -6.65 2.77
C ALA A 286 -17.15 -7.51 1.87
N THR A 287 -17.02 -7.35 0.54
CA THR A 287 -17.77 -8.12 -0.47
C THR A 287 -17.00 -9.34 -1.00
N ASP A 288 -15.73 -9.50 -0.63
CA ASP A 288 -14.91 -10.64 -1.03
C ASP A 288 -15.32 -11.92 -0.27
N THR A 289 -14.67 -13.04 -0.60
CA THR A 289 -14.80 -14.28 0.17
C THR A 289 -14.37 -14.08 1.62
N ARG A 290 -14.81 -14.99 2.50
CA ARG A 290 -14.52 -14.93 3.94
C ARG A 290 -13.03 -14.81 4.22
N ASP A 291 -12.23 -15.68 3.62
CA ASP A 291 -10.78 -15.73 3.82
C ASP A 291 -10.09 -14.45 3.33
N GLN A 292 -10.51 -13.91 2.18
CA GLN A 292 -9.95 -12.68 1.62
C GLN A 292 -10.25 -11.46 2.51
N HIS A 293 -11.46 -11.35 3.04
CA HIS A 293 -11.82 -10.29 3.99
C HIS A 293 -11.03 -10.42 5.29
N GLN A 294 -10.87 -11.65 5.82
CA GLN A 294 -10.05 -11.92 7.00
C GLN A 294 -8.59 -11.51 6.79
N MET A 295 -8.01 -11.83 5.62
CA MET A 295 -6.63 -11.46 5.28
C MET A 295 -6.46 -9.94 5.22
N ALA A 296 -7.39 -9.24 4.58
CA ALA A 296 -7.35 -7.78 4.45
C ALA A 296 -7.50 -7.09 5.83
N ALA A 297 -8.43 -7.53 6.67
CA ALA A 297 -8.62 -6.99 8.01
C ALA A 297 -7.40 -7.23 8.91
N ALA A 298 -6.85 -8.45 8.90
CA ALA A 298 -5.63 -8.76 9.66
C ALA A 298 -4.44 -7.92 9.20
N ALA A 299 -4.29 -7.71 7.89
CA ALA A 299 -3.28 -6.82 7.34
C ALA A 299 -3.46 -5.36 7.82
N ALA A 300 -4.69 -4.85 7.87
CA ALA A 300 -4.99 -3.50 8.37
C ALA A 300 -4.67 -3.33 9.86
N VAL A 301 -4.89 -4.36 10.70
CA VAL A 301 -4.47 -4.28 12.11
C VAL A 301 -2.95 -4.10 12.22
N VAL A 302 -2.18 -4.89 11.47
CA VAL A 302 -0.72 -4.91 11.56
C VAL A 302 -0.07 -3.69 10.87
N ALA A 303 -0.61 -3.25 9.74
CA ALA A 303 -0.01 -2.19 8.91
C ALA A 303 -0.59 -0.78 9.16
N ALA A 304 -1.82 -0.66 9.68
CA ALA A 304 -2.49 0.64 9.88
C ALA A 304 -2.75 0.96 11.35
N ILE A 305 -3.39 0.06 12.09
CA ILE A 305 -3.87 0.34 13.46
C ILE A 305 -2.73 0.29 14.47
N THR A 306 -2.02 -0.85 14.53
CA THR A 306 -0.97 -1.10 15.54
C THR A 306 0.20 -0.11 15.45
N PRO A 307 0.67 0.30 14.25
CA PRO A 307 1.76 1.28 14.14
C PRO A 307 1.33 2.73 14.39
N CYS A 308 0.04 3.03 14.46
CA CYS A 308 -0.47 4.40 14.54
C CYS A 308 0.02 5.15 15.80
N PRO A 309 0.03 4.57 17.02
CA PRO A 309 0.58 5.23 18.21
C PRO A 309 2.04 5.65 18.04
N ASP A 310 2.87 4.81 17.40
CA ASP A 310 4.28 5.11 17.14
C ASP A 310 4.44 6.22 16.11
N ALA A 311 3.58 6.29 15.08
CA ALA A 311 3.59 7.41 14.13
C ALA A 311 3.25 8.76 14.82
N VAL A 312 2.34 8.75 15.79
CA VAL A 312 2.06 9.94 16.62
C VAL A 312 3.25 10.26 17.50
N LEU A 313 3.90 9.27 18.11
CA LEU A 313 5.08 9.47 18.93
C LEU A 313 6.26 10.02 18.10
N ASP A 314 6.50 9.52 16.89
CA ASP A 314 7.50 10.05 15.97
C ASP A 314 7.23 11.52 15.65
N THR A 315 5.95 11.88 15.41
CA THR A 315 5.51 13.26 15.24
C THR A 315 5.81 14.09 16.48
N LEU A 316 5.49 13.57 17.67
CA LEU A 316 5.79 14.21 18.96
C LEU A 316 7.27 14.57 19.08
N THR A 317 8.16 13.61 18.79
CA THR A 317 9.60 13.83 18.94
C THR A 317 10.14 14.91 17.98
N MET A 318 9.46 15.21 16.88
CA MET A 318 9.81 16.31 15.98
C MET A 318 9.33 17.68 16.48
N PHE A 319 8.22 17.72 17.23
CA PHE A 319 7.77 18.91 17.95
C PHE A 319 8.62 19.18 19.20
N GLY A 320 9.29 18.15 19.72
CA GLY A 320 10.07 18.23 20.95
C GLY A 320 9.17 18.31 22.18
N ALA A 321 9.62 19.01 23.23
CA ALA A 321 8.97 18.90 24.54
C ALA A 321 7.50 19.36 24.56
N ILE A 322 7.13 20.35 23.74
CA ILE A 322 5.75 20.84 23.67
C ILE A 322 4.75 19.74 23.29
N GLY A 323 5.17 18.74 22.49
CA GLY A 323 4.29 17.69 21.97
C GLY A 323 3.75 16.73 23.04
N PHE A 324 4.41 16.61 24.21
CA PHE A 324 3.94 15.77 25.32
C PHE A 324 3.23 16.56 26.44
N THR A 325 3.01 17.85 26.25
CA THR A 325 2.37 18.72 27.24
C THR A 325 0.89 18.94 26.95
N TRP A 326 0.11 19.41 27.94
CA TRP A 326 -1.32 19.70 27.75
C TRP A 326 -1.56 20.92 26.88
N GLU A 327 -0.55 21.74 26.61
CA GLU A 327 -0.60 22.95 25.79
C GLU A 327 -0.71 22.65 24.29
N HIS A 328 -0.52 21.39 23.88
CA HIS A 328 -0.64 20.94 22.49
C HIS A 328 -1.60 19.76 22.36
N ASP A 329 -2.32 19.65 21.26
CA ASP A 329 -3.33 18.59 21.05
C ASP A 329 -2.74 17.21 20.72
N LEU A 330 -1.42 17.09 20.59
CA LEU A 330 -0.78 15.89 20.03
C LEU A 330 -0.99 14.69 20.96
N HIS A 331 -0.95 14.91 22.27
CA HIS A 331 -1.22 13.85 23.23
C HIS A 331 -2.66 13.30 23.12
N LEU A 332 -3.63 14.06 22.59
CA LEU A 332 -5.00 13.58 22.36
C LEU A 332 -5.03 12.57 21.21
N TYR A 333 -4.32 12.87 20.11
CA TYR A 333 -4.12 11.92 19.02
C TYR A 333 -3.39 10.66 19.49
N TRP A 334 -2.38 10.82 20.35
CA TRP A 334 -1.60 9.69 20.85
C TRP A 334 -2.49 8.75 21.69
N ARG A 335 -3.23 9.32 22.65
CA ARG A 335 -4.21 8.61 23.47
C ARG A 335 -5.28 7.90 22.65
N ARG A 336 -5.84 8.59 21.65
CA ARG A 336 -6.84 8.01 20.76
C ARG A 336 -6.27 6.87 19.91
N ALA A 337 -5.11 7.07 19.30
CA ALA A 337 -4.43 6.01 18.55
C ALA A 337 -4.16 4.79 19.43
N THR A 338 -3.71 4.99 20.67
CA THR A 338 -3.51 3.89 21.64
C THR A 338 -4.81 3.17 21.97
N SER A 339 -5.90 3.91 22.20
CA SER A 339 -7.21 3.32 22.49
C SER A 339 -7.78 2.53 21.31
N VAL A 340 -7.69 3.08 20.10
CA VAL A 340 -8.10 2.39 18.86
C VAL A 340 -7.26 1.12 18.64
N ALA A 341 -5.94 1.19 18.85
CA ALA A 341 -5.08 0.02 18.76
C ALA A 341 -5.38 -1.05 19.81
N ALA A 342 -5.74 -0.65 21.03
CA ALA A 342 -6.17 -1.59 22.06
C ALA A 342 -7.53 -2.25 21.75
N SER A 343 -8.44 -1.52 21.08
CA SER A 343 -9.82 -1.98 20.82
C SER A 343 -9.93 -3.21 19.91
N VAL A 344 -8.89 -3.50 19.11
CA VAL A 344 -8.86 -4.65 18.20
C VAL A 344 -8.14 -5.87 18.80
N GLY A 345 -7.69 -5.79 20.05
CA GLY A 345 -6.95 -6.86 20.73
C GLY A 345 -5.49 -6.97 20.32
N ALA A 346 -4.84 -8.08 20.68
CA ALA A 346 -3.40 -8.26 20.49
C ALA A 346 -3.02 -8.45 19.01
N ALA A 347 -2.17 -7.56 18.48
CA ALA A 347 -1.67 -7.60 17.10
C ALA A 347 -0.98 -8.93 16.73
N THR A 348 -0.35 -9.61 17.69
CA THR A 348 0.29 -10.92 17.46
C THR A 348 -0.72 -12.01 17.11
N GLY A 349 -1.95 -11.93 17.62
CA GLY A 349 -3.05 -12.82 17.23
C GLY A 349 -3.46 -12.61 15.77
N TRP A 350 -3.55 -11.35 15.34
CA TRP A 350 -3.86 -10.99 13.96
C TRP A 350 -2.78 -11.40 12.98
N ALA A 351 -1.51 -11.17 13.32
CA ALA A 351 -0.37 -11.65 12.53
C ALA A 351 -0.42 -13.18 12.37
N ARG A 352 -0.67 -13.94 13.45
CA ARG A 352 -0.81 -15.40 13.35
C ARG A 352 -1.96 -15.81 12.44
N ARG A 353 -3.14 -15.22 12.60
CA ARG A 353 -4.33 -15.50 11.75
C ARG A 353 -4.01 -15.25 10.27
N LEU A 354 -3.32 -14.16 9.95
CA LEU A 354 -2.91 -13.85 8.58
C LEU A 354 -1.90 -14.87 8.07
N GLY A 355 -0.86 -15.19 8.84
CA GLY A 355 0.17 -16.15 8.47
C GLY A 355 -0.36 -17.56 8.21
N GLU A 356 -1.36 -18.01 9.00
CA GLU A 356 -2.01 -19.30 8.77
C GLU A 356 -2.69 -19.34 7.39
N LEU A 357 -3.44 -18.28 7.04
CA LEU A 357 -4.09 -18.18 5.73
C LEU A 357 -3.06 -18.04 4.60
N THR A 358 -2.06 -17.19 4.77
CA THR A 358 -1.08 -16.92 3.71
C THR A 358 -0.10 -18.06 3.51
N THR A 359 -0.02 -19.02 4.42
CA THR A 359 0.79 -20.24 4.20
C THR A 359 0.38 -20.95 2.90
N THR A 360 -0.90 -20.93 2.53
CA THR A 360 -1.44 -21.60 1.34
C THR A 360 -2.19 -20.69 0.38
N GLN A 361 -2.57 -19.48 0.80
CA GLN A 361 -3.36 -18.54 0.00
C GLN A 361 -2.61 -17.22 -0.21
N GLN A 362 -3.06 -16.43 -1.18
CA GLN A 362 -2.59 -15.06 -1.39
C GLN A 362 -3.77 -14.10 -1.37
N ARG A 363 -3.51 -12.85 -1.00
CA ARG A 363 -4.51 -11.79 -1.08
C ARG A 363 -4.75 -11.46 -2.55
N ASP A 364 -6.00 -11.55 -2.97
CA ASP A 364 -6.45 -11.19 -4.31
C ASP A 364 -6.69 -9.67 -4.40
N PHE A 365 -5.96 -9.03 -5.29
CA PHE A 365 -6.03 -7.59 -5.54
C PHE A 365 -6.72 -7.26 -6.86
N THR A 366 -7.37 -8.24 -7.48
CA THR A 366 -8.15 -8.04 -8.71
C THR A 366 -9.23 -6.99 -8.48
N VAL A 367 -9.36 -6.08 -9.45
CA VAL A 367 -10.40 -5.06 -9.47
C VAL A 367 -11.52 -5.59 -10.34
N ASP A 368 -12.76 -5.65 -9.86
CA ASP A 368 -13.88 -6.04 -10.70
C ASP A 368 -14.13 -4.98 -11.78
N LEU A 369 -13.77 -5.32 -13.02
CA LEU A 369 -13.96 -4.45 -14.19
C LEU A 369 -15.34 -4.64 -14.84
N GLY A 370 -16.17 -5.55 -14.34
CA GLY A 370 -17.45 -5.93 -14.94
C GLY A 370 -17.31 -6.37 -16.40
N GLY A 371 -18.32 -6.03 -17.22
CA GLY A 371 -18.33 -6.29 -18.67
C GLY A 371 -17.59 -5.25 -19.51
N ALA A 372 -16.71 -4.44 -18.90
CA ALA A 372 -16.03 -3.37 -19.62
C ALA A 372 -15.12 -3.90 -20.75
N GLU A 373 -15.14 -3.20 -21.88
CA GLU A 373 -14.37 -3.52 -23.09
C GLU A 373 -14.38 -5.01 -23.49
N ALA A 374 -15.57 -5.62 -23.54
CA ALA A 374 -15.72 -7.05 -23.82
C ALA A 374 -15.07 -7.51 -25.14
N GLU A 375 -15.11 -6.67 -26.18
CA GLU A 375 -14.45 -6.94 -27.48
C GLU A 375 -12.93 -6.99 -27.33
N PHE A 376 -12.34 -5.95 -26.71
CA PHE A 376 -10.90 -5.92 -26.42
C PHE A 376 -10.47 -7.13 -25.60
N ARG A 377 -11.21 -7.46 -24.53
CA ARG A 377 -10.95 -8.65 -23.70
C ARG A 377 -10.98 -9.93 -24.53
N ALA A 378 -11.95 -10.08 -25.43
CA ALA A 378 -12.05 -11.25 -26.29
C ALA A 378 -10.85 -11.38 -27.24
N ASP A 379 -10.38 -10.26 -27.80
CA ASP A 379 -9.19 -10.23 -28.66
C ASP A 379 -7.91 -10.60 -27.90
N ILE A 380 -7.75 -10.09 -26.67
CA ILE A 380 -6.64 -10.47 -25.79
C ILE A 380 -6.72 -11.97 -25.46
N ALA A 381 -7.88 -12.45 -25.04
CA ALA A 381 -8.09 -13.86 -24.70
C ALA A 381 -7.74 -14.78 -25.88
N ALA A 382 -8.23 -14.48 -27.08
CA ALA A 382 -7.95 -15.24 -28.29
C ALA A 382 -6.43 -15.26 -28.61
N THR A 383 -5.75 -14.13 -28.44
CA THR A 383 -4.30 -14.03 -28.64
C THR A 383 -3.53 -14.88 -27.64
N LEU A 384 -3.88 -14.83 -26.36
CA LEU A 384 -3.20 -15.60 -25.31
C LEU A 384 -3.52 -17.10 -25.38
N ASP A 385 -4.71 -17.49 -25.82
CA ASP A 385 -5.07 -18.89 -26.09
C ASP A 385 -4.22 -19.45 -27.23
N ALA A 386 -4.04 -18.68 -28.30
CA ALA A 386 -3.13 -19.05 -29.39
C ALA A 386 -1.67 -19.15 -28.92
N ALA A 387 -1.24 -18.25 -28.02
CA ALA A 387 0.10 -18.31 -27.44
C ALA A 387 0.31 -19.56 -26.55
N THR A 388 -0.73 -20.01 -25.85
CA THR A 388 -0.68 -21.23 -25.02
C THR A 388 -0.48 -22.50 -25.86
N ALA A 389 -0.85 -22.47 -27.14
CA ALA A 389 -0.60 -23.57 -28.08
C ALA A 389 0.83 -23.59 -28.66
N LEU A 390 1.67 -22.60 -28.31
CA LEU A 390 3.05 -22.46 -28.76
C LEU A 390 4.01 -22.63 -27.57
N CYS A 391 5.23 -23.11 -27.84
CA CYS A 391 6.31 -23.15 -26.86
C CYS A 391 7.47 -22.29 -27.33
N ASN A 392 8.17 -21.65 -26.39
CA ASN A 392 9.48 -21.09 -26.67
C ASN A 392 10.51 -22.23 -26.83
N ASP A 393 11.49 -22.04 -27.69
CA ASP A 393 12.48 -23.05 -28.10
C ASP A 393 13.93 -22.54 -28.06
N GLY A 394 14.14 -21.28 -27.65
CA GLY A 394 15.45 -20.66 -27.51
C GLY A 394 15.68 -20.07 -26.12
N PRO A 395 16.92 -20.10 -25.60
CA PRO A 395 17.25 -19.48 -24.32
C PRO A 395 17.17 -17.96 -24.40
N GLY A 396 16.96 -17.31 -23.26
CA GLY A 396 17.03 -15.86 -23.14
C GLY A 396 18.45 -15.31 -23.20
N ARG A 397 18.63 -14.12 -23.78
CA ARG A 397 19.93 -13.43 -23.81
C ARG A 397 20.37 -12.91 -22.44
N GLN A 398 19.43 -12.59 -21.55
CA GLN A 398 19.70 -11.97 -20.24
C GLN A 398 19.66 -12.95 -19.05
N GLY A 399 19.57 -14.26 -19.31
CA GLY A 399 19.57 -15.29 -18.28
C GLY A 399 18.66 -16.46 -18.62
N ASP A 400 18.75 -17.49 -17.79
CA ASP A 400 18.00 -18.74 -17.92
C ASP A 400 16.75 -18.68 -17.03
N TYR A 401 15.88 -17.70 -17.32
CA TYR A 401 14.59 -17.54 -16.65
C TYR A 401 13.46 -17.68 -17.66
N PRO A 402 12.32 -18.30 -17.29
CA PRO A 402 11.20 -18.52 -18.22
C PRO A 402 10.70 -17.25 -18.91
N HIS A 403 10.69 -16.11 -18.23
CA HIS A 403 10.25 -14.82 -18.80
C HIS A 403 11.22 -14.20 -19.81
N PHE A 404 12.43 -14.76 -19.96
CA PHE A 404 13.40 -14.37 -20.99
C PHE A 404 13.50 -15.36 -22.14
N GLU A 405 12.84 -16.51 -22.07
CA GLU A 405 12.81 -17.48 -23.17
C GLU A 405 12.35 -16.82 -24.48
N THR A 406 12.88 -17.34 -25.58
CA THR A 406 12.64 -16.83 -26.93
C THR A 406 12.05 -17.92 -27.80
N GLY A 407 11.24 -17.53 -28.79
CA GLY A 407 10.61 -18.48 -29.69
C GLY A 407 9.25 -18.01 -30.20
N PRO A 408 8.47 -18.93 -30.81
CA PRO A 408 7.18 -18.62 -31.40
C PRO A 408 6.16 -18.02 -30.42
N GLN A 409 6.10 -18.51 -29.18
CA GLN A 409 5.16 -18.00 -28.17
C GLN A 409 5.44 -16.53 -27.84
N ARG A 410 6.68 -16.19 -27.47
CA ARG A 410 7.09 -14.80 -27.22
C ARG A 410 6.89 -13.92 -28.45
N SER A 411 7.20 -14.42 -29.64
CA SER A 411 7.06 -13.67 -30.89
C SER A 411 5.60 -13.31 -31.19
N LEU A 412 4.65 -14.20 -30.92
CA LEU A 412 3.23 -13.92 -31.06
C LEU A 412 2.77 -12.82 -30.09
N ILE A 413 3.16 -12.92 -28.81
CA ILE A 413 2.83 -11.93 -27.78
C ILE A 413 3.44 -10.55 -28.13
N ALA A 414 4.68 -10.54 -28.65
CA ALA A 414 5.36 -9.34 -29.11
C ALA A 414 4.64 -8.68 -30.30
N GLN A 415 4.26 -9.46 -31.31
CA GLN A 415 3.56 -8.96 -32.51
C GLN A 415 2.17 -8.40 -32.17
N ALA A 416 1.50 -8.95 -31.16
CA ALA A 416 0.24 -8.43 -30.64
C ALA A 416 0.41 -7.18 -29.75
N GLY A 417 1.64 -6.72 -29.51
CA GLY A 417 1.93 -5.57 -28.66
C GLY A 417 1.73 -5.81 -27.16
N LEU A 418 1.61 -7.06 -26.71
CA LEU A 418 1.21 -7.41 -25.33
C LEU A 418 2.37 -7.53 -24.34
N ILE A 419 3.62 -7.34 -24.79
CA ILE A 419 4.77 -7.27 -23.89
C ILE A 419 4.74 -5.95 -23.11
N ALA A 420 4.64 -4.84 -23.83
CA ALA A 420 4.53 -3.48 -23.27
C ALA A 420 3.25 -2.80 -23.81
N PRO A 421 2.07 -3.24 -23.37
CA PRO A 421 0.79 -2.86 -23.98
C PRO A 421 0.51 -1.36 -23.90
N GLN A 422 1.04 -0.67 -22.90
CA GLN A 422 0.90 0.77 -22.70
C GLN A 422 1.69 1.63 -23.71
N TRP A 423 2.61 1.02 -24.48
CA TRP A 423 3.36 1.75 -25.51
C TRP A 423 2.51 1.99 -26.77
N PRO A 424 2.84 3.01 -27.57
CA PRO A 424 2.12 3.28 -28.82
C PRO A 424 2.32 2.14 -29.85
N PRO A 425 1.33 1.90 -30.73
CA PRO A 425 1.51 1.04 -31.89
C PRO A 425 2.68 1.48 -32.78
N PRO A 426 3.41 0.54 -33.41
CA PRO A 426 3.21 -0.91 -33.36
C PRO A 426 3.89 -1.60 -32.18
N SER A 427 4.64 -0.88 -31.34
CA SER A 427 5.42 -1.44 -30.22
C SER A 427 4.57 -1.77 -28.98
N GLY A 428 3.32 -1.35 -28.96
CA GLY A 428 2.30 -1.74 -27.99
C GLY A 428 0.92 -1.55 -28.61
N VAL A 429 -0.11 -1.45 -27.78
CA VAL A 429 -1.50 -1.24 -28.23
C VAL A 429 -2.10 0.06 -27.69
N ASN A 430 -1.27 0.94 -27.12
CA ASN A 430 -1.69 2.15 -26.41
C ASN A 430 -2.73 1.85 -25.31
N ALA A 431 -2.52 0.76 -24.57
CA ALA A 431 -3.45 0.28 -23.56
C ALA A 431 -3.70 1.34 -22.48
N THR A 432 -4.96 1.73 -22.33
CA THR A 432 -5.43 2.54 -21.20
C THR A 432 -5.16 1.80 -19.87
N PRO A 433 -5.18 2.49 -18.71
CA PRO A 433 -5.04 1.79 -17.43
C PRO A 433 -6.08 0.67 -17.23
N LEU A 434 -7.27 0.81 -17.81
CA LEU A 434 -8.32 -0.21 -17.78
C LEU A 434 -7.91 -1.43 -18.61
N GLN A 435 -7.47 -1.20 -19.83
CA GLN A 435 -6.97 -2.24 -20.73
C GLN A 435 -5.77 -2.98 -20.16
N GLN A 436 -4.89 -2.30 -19.43
CA GLN A 436 -3.76 -2.94 -18.74
C GLN A 436 -4.23 -3.90 -17.64
N LEU A 437 -5.28 -3.55 -16.89
CA LEU A 437 -5.90 -4.47 -15.92
C LEU A 437 -6.56 -5.67 -16.61
N ILE A 438 -7.29 -5.45 -17.72
CA ILE A 438 -7.87 -6.52 -18.52
C ILE A 438 -6.78 -7.49 -19.01
N ILE A 439 -5.67 -6.97 -19.55
CA ILE A 439 -4.55 -7.78 -20.00
C ILE A 439 -3.96 -8.59 -18.85
N ALA A 440 -3.75 -7.96 -17.68
CA ALA A 440 -3.21 -8.65 -16.50
C ALA A 440 -4.13 -9.79 -16.03
N GLU A 441 -5.45 -9.57 -16.01
CA GLU A 441 -6.44 -10.62 -15.68
C GLU A 441 -6.42 -11.76 -16.68
N GLU A 442 -6.33 -11.47 -17.99
CA GLU A 442 -6.28 -12.52 -19.01
C GLU A 442 -4.99 -13.34 -18.96
N PHE A 443 -3.85 -12.74 -18.58
CA PHE A 443 -2.65 -13.51 -18.26
C PHE A 443 -2.86 -14.37 -17.00
N ALA A 444 -3.46 -13.83 -15.94
CA ALA A 444 -3.68 -14.56 -14.68
C ALA A 444 -4.60 -15.79 -14.85
N LYS A 445 -5.55 -15.74 -15.80
CA LYS A 445 -6.39 -16.89 -16.18
C LYS A 445 -5.62 -18.04 -16.85
N ARG A 446 -4.38 -17.81 -17.27
CA ARG A 446 -3.52 -18.75 -18.01
C ARG A 446 -2.19 -18.94 -17.25
N PRO A 447 -2.19 -19.63 -16.09
CA PRO A 447 -1.02 -19.71 -15.20
C PRO A 447 0.21 -20.37 -15.83
N ASP A 448 0.03 -21.20 -16.86
CA ASP A 448 1.11 -21.83 -17.61
C ASP A 448 1.76 -20.88 -18.65
N LEU A 449 1.14 -19.73 -18.92
CA LEU A 449 1.66 -18.71 -19.84
C LEU A 449 2.47 -17.66 -19.09
N VAL A 450 3.80 -17.71 -19.22
CA VAL A 450 4.68 -16.72 -18.61
C VAL A 450 4.68 -15.43 -19.44
N ARG A 451 4.31 -14.31 -18.82
CA ARG A 451 4.41 -12.99 -19.46
C ARG A 451 5.88 -12.66 -19.76
N PRO A 452 6.26 -12.36 -21.02
CA PRO A 452 7.64 -12.03 -21.35
C PRO A 452 8.10 -10.72 -20.68
N SER A 453 9.34 -10.71 -20.19
CA SER A 453 10.01 -9.50 -19.68
C SER A 453 10.96 -8.90 -20.71
N LEU A 454 11.12 -7.57 -20.65
CA LEU A 454 12.12 -6.82 -21.42
C LEU A 454 13.46 -6.64 -20.66
N GLY A 455 13.52 -7.06 -19.39
CA GLY A 455 14.70 -6.90 -18.54
C GLY A 455 15.12 -5.43 -18.46
N ILE A 456 16.42 -5.15 -18.55
CA ILE A 456 16.95 -3.77 -18.50
C ILE A 456 16.36 -2.86 -19.59
N ALA A 457 15.88 -3.44 -20.70
CA ALA A 457 15.30 -2.66 -21.79
C ALA A 457 13.94 -2.04 -21.41
N GLU A 458 13.26 -2.56 -20.39
CA GLU A 458 11.93 -2.11 -19.95
C GLU A 458 11.91 -0.60 -19.63
N TRP A 459 12.98 -0.09 -19.00
CA TRP A 459 13.10 1.33 -18.66
C TRP A 459 13.91 2.15 -19.67
N ILE A 460 14.66 1.52 -20.58
CA ILE A 460 15.44 2.21 -21.62
C ILE A 460 14.57 2.53 -22.85
N LEU A 461 13.81 1.55 -23.33
CA LEU A 461 13.06 1.67 -24.59
C LEU A 461 12.01 2.79 -24.60
N PRO A 462 11.35 3.19 -23.50
CA PRO A 462 10.49 4.37 -23.50
C PRO A 462 11.23 5.66 -23.92
N SER A 463 12.49 5.84 -23.49
CA SER A 463 13.32 6.97 -23.92
C SER A 463 13.71 6.87 -25.40
N LEU A 464 13.90 5.64 -25.90
CA LEU A 464 14.15 5.37 -27.31
C LEU A 464 12.91 5.69 -28.17
N LEU A 465 11.73 5.22 -27.77
CA LEU A 465 10.44 5.56 -28.41
C LEU A 465 10.20 7.08 -28.48
N GLN A 466 10.58 7.79 -27.42
CA GLN A 466 10.39 9.23 -27.31
C GLN A 466 11.34 10.03 -28.22
N ALA A 467 12.61 9.62 -28.33
CA ALA A 467 13.67 10.50 -28.84
C ALA A 467 14.49 9.94 -30.01
N ALA A 468 14.37 8.65 -30.32
CA ALA A 468 15.13 8.05 -31.41
C ALA A 468 14.48 8.31 -32.78
N PRO A 469 15.27 8.44 -33.87
CA PRO A 469 14.75 8.40 -35.22
C PRO A 469 13.98 7.10 -35.51
N GLU A 470 12.92 7.16 -36.32
CA GLU A 470 12.05 6.01 -36.62
C GLU A 470 12.83 4.78 -37.14
N ALA A 471 13.85 5.00 -37.98
CA ALA A 471 14.72 3.93 -38.48
C ALA A 471 15.47 3.22 -37.34
N LEU A 472 15.89 3.95 -36.30
CA LEU A 472 16.53 3.35 -35.13
C LEU A 472 15.52 2.57 -34.28
N GLN A 473 14.31 3.13 -34.10
CA GLN A 473 13.21 2.45 -33.40
C GLN A 473 12.89 1.09 -34.05
N GLN A 474 12.71 1.06 -35.37
CA GLN A 474 12.43 -0.17 -36.13
C GLN A 474 13.57 -1.19 -36.08
N ARG A 475 14.82 -0.72 -36.00
CA ARG A 475 16.00 -1.59 -35.88
C ARG A 475 16.09 -2.26 -34.51
N LEU A 476 15.71 -1.57 -33.44
CA LEU A 476 16.03 -1.99 -32.07
C LEU A 476 14.83 -2.51 -31.27
N ILE A 477 13.64 -1.95 -31.44
CA ILE A 477 12.48 -2.30 -30.60
C ILE A 477 11.94 -3.69 -30.92
N PRO A 478 11.56 -4.04 -32.17
CA PRO A 478 10.95 -5.34 -32.44
C PRO A 478 11.84 -6.55 -32.10
N PRO A 479 13.16 -6.56 -32.42
CA PRO A 479 14.05 -7.63 -31.98
C PRO A 479 14.18 -7.73 -30.45
N THR A 480 14.19 -6.58 -29.75
CA THR A 480 14.21 -6.58 -28.28
C THR A 480 12.94 -7.18 -27.69
N GLN A 481 11.77 -6.87 -28.26
CA GLN A 481 10.50 -7.47 -27.82
C GLN A 481 10.48 -8.97 -28.04
N ARG A 482 11.06 -9.48 -29.14
CA ARG A 482 11.25 -10.93 -29.36
C ARG A 482 12.31 -11.59 -28.48
N GLY A 483 13.06 -10.80 -27.69
CA GLY A 483 14.12 -11.29 -26.80
C GLY A 483 15.44 -11.58 -27.52
N GLU A 484 15.58 -11.14 -28.78
CA GLU A 484 16.76 -11.37 -29.62
C GLU A 484 17.93 -10.46 -29.25
N LEU A 485 17.65 -9.34 -28.58
CA LEU A 485 18.63 -8.35 -28.11
C LEU A 485 18.61 -8.23 -26.59
N ALA A 486 19.79 -8.25 -25.99
CA ALA A 486 20.00 -7.92 -24.58
C ALA A 486 20.51 -6.49 -24.39
N TRP A 487 20.17 -5.92 -23.24
CA TRP A 487 20.46 -4.53 -22.91
C TRP A 487 21.19 -4.38 -21.57
N CYS A 488 22.01 -3.34 -21.46
CA CYS A 488 22.58 -2.88 -20.21
C CYS A 488 22.44 -1.35 -20.05
N GLN A 489 22.61 -0.87 -18.82
CA GLN A 489 22.52 0.56 -18.49
C GLN A 489 23.87 1.09 -18.02
N LEU A 490 24.47 1.96 -18.83
CA LEU A 490 25.81 2.51 -18.67
C LEU A 490 25.74 3.92 -18.05
N PHE A 491 25.11 4.04 -16.88
CA PHE A 491 24.90 5.34 -16.22
C PHE A 491 26.01 5.63 -15.21
N SER A 492 26.09 4.79 -14.17
CA SER A 492 26.96 4.96 -13.00
C SER A 492 28.45 4.89 -13.33
N GLU A 493 29.23 5.69 -12.62
CA GLU A 493 30.70 5.74 -12.68
C GLU A 493 31.28 5.57 -11.26
N PRO A 494 32.55 5.18 -11.12
CA PRO A 494 33.18 5.07 -9.80
C PRO A 494 33.08 6.37 -8.97
N GLY A 495 33.13 7.52 -9.65
CA GLY A 495 32.99 8.84 -9.03
C GLY A 495 31.58 9.44 -9.07
N ALA A 496 30.60 8.79 -9.72
CA ALA A 496 29.26 9.34 -9.93
C ALA A 496 28.17 8.25 -9.94
N GLY A 497 27.54 8.04 -8.77
CA GLY A 497 26.36 7.19 -8.59
C GLY A 497 25.14 8.03 -8.22
N SER A 498 24.93 8.28 -6.91
CA SER A 498 23.81 9.13 -6.44
C SER A 498 23.88 10.56 -6.97
N ASP A 499 25.08 11.13 -7.14
CA ASP A 499 25.30 12.39 -7.86
C ASP A 499 25.61 12.12 -9.34
N LEU A 500 24.68 11.45 -10.03
CA LEU A 500 24.84 11.02 -11.43
C LEU A 500 25.19 12.19 -12.36
N ALA A 501 24.72 13.40 -12.05
CA ALA A 501 25.00 14.59 -12.84
C ALA A 501 26.48 15.00 -12.87
N SER A 502 27.29 14.49 -11.93
CA SER A 502 28.74 14.69 -11.87
C SER A 502 29.53 13.69 -12.72
N LEU A 503 28.88 12.88 -13.56
CA LEU A 503 29.55 11.97 -14.48
C LEU A 503 30.60 12.67 -15.36
N THR A 504 31.63 11.89 -15.71
CA THR A 504 32.90 12.32 -16.33
C THR A 504 33.26 11.56 -17.60
N THR A 505 32.58 10.45 -17.92
CA THR A 505 32.66 9.82 -19.25
C THR A 505 32.38 10.88 -20.30
N ARG A 506 33.29 11.07 -21.27
CA ARG A 506 33.21 12.14 -22.27
C ARG A 506 32.81 11.61 -23.62
N ALA A 507 31.99 12.36 -24.34
CA ALA A 507 31.68 12.14 -25.74
C ALA A 507 32.10 13.39 -26.53
N VAL A 508 33.10 13.23 -27.40
CA VAL A 508 33.61 14.33 -28.24
C VAL A 508 33.08 14.15 -29.65
N LYS A 509 32.48 15.20 -30.22
CA LYS A 509 31.98 15.19 -31.59
C LYS A 509 33.14 14.94 -32.58
N VAL A 510 32.94 14.01 -33.50
CA VAL A 510 33.86 13.72 -34.62
C VAL A 510 33.05 13.64 -35.92
N ASP A 511 33.72 13.38 -37.04
CA ASP A 511 33.02 13.17 -38.32
C ASP A 511 32.11 11.94 -38.25
N GLY A 512 30.85 12.11 -38.67
CA GLY A 512 29.82 11.07 -38.66
C GLY A 512 29.33 10.57 -37.28
N GLY A 513 29.82 11.11 -36.17
CA GLY A 513 29.47 10.58 -34.85
C GLY A 513 30.22 11.20 -33.67
N TRP A 514 30.46 10.38 -32.66
CA TRP A 514 31.03 10.73 -31.38
C TRP A 514 32.14 9.75 -30.99
N ARG A 515 33.19 10.28 -30.37
CA ARG A 515 34.27 9.49 -29.77
C ARG A 515 34.10 9.51 -28.26
N ILE A 516 33.89 8.33 -27.68
CA ILE A 516 33.57 8.16 -26.27
C ILE A 516 34.76 7.57 -25.52
N ASN A 517 35.06 8.18 -24.37
CA ASN A 517 36.08 7.72 -23.45
C ASN A 517 35.58 7.81 -22.01
N GLY A 518 35.68 6.74 -21.24
CA GLY A 518 35.24 6.73 -19.85
C GLY A 518 35.27 5.35 -19.19
N HIS A 519 34.69 5.30 -18.00
CA HIS A 519 34.62 4.10 -17.17
C HIS A 519 33.25 4.08 -16.48
N LYS A 520 32.47 3.04 -16.76
CA LYS A 520 31.18 2.75 -16.13
C LYS A 520 31.31 1.56 -15.20
N ILE A 521 30.50 1.53 -14.13
CA ILE A 521 30.56 0.50 -13.10
C ILE A 521 29.15 0.17 -12.59
N TRP A 522 28.99 -1.02 -12.01
CA TRP A 522 27.70 -1.59 -11.60
C TRP A 522 26.75 -1.85 -12.78
N THR A 523 27.31 -2.13 -13.96
CA THR A 523 26.54 -2.29 -15.19
C THR A 523 25.98 -3.72 -15.24
N SER A 524 24.73 -3.90 -14.85
CA SER A 524 24.02 -5.19 -14.92
C SER A 524 23.99 -5.74 -16.34
N CYS A 525 24.21 -7.05 -16.48
CA CYS A 525 24.15 -7.79 -17.73
C CYS A 525 25.13 -7.36 -18.84
N ALA A 526 26.10 -6.48 -18.59
CA ALA A 526 27.00 -5.93 -19.62
C ALA A 526 27.70 -7.01 -20.46
N GLN A 527 28.10 -8.12 -19.82
CA GLN A 527 28.79 -9.26 -20.43
C GLN A 527 27.91 -10.07 -21.40
N ARG A 528 26.59 -9.84 -21.39
CA ARG A 528 25.60 -10.48 -22.27
C ARG A 528 24.86 -9.49 -23.17
N ALA A 529 25.03 -8.19 -22.94
CA ALA A 529 24.28 -7.16 -23.63
C ALA A 529 24.77 -6.95 -25.06
N ASP A 530 23.83 -6.80 -26.00
CA ASP A 530 24.11 -6.39 -27.37
C ASP A 530 24.19 -4.85 -27.46
N TYR A 531 23.36 -4.15 -26.68
CA TYR A 531 23.31 -2.69 -26.63
C TYR A 531 23.33 -2.13 -25.21
N GLY A 532 23.90 -0.94 -25.04
CA GLY A 532 23.94 -0.21 -23.78
C GLY A 532 23.37 1.20 -23.90
N ALA A 533 22.54 1.62 -22.94
CA ALA A 533 22.14 3.03 -22.80
C ALA A 533 23.18 3.79 -21.98
N LEU A 534 23.91 4.71 -22.61
CA LEU A 534 25.06 5.40 -22.06
C LEU A 534 24.77 6.89 -21.82
N LEU A 535 25.13 7.38 -20.63
CA LEU A 535 25.25 8.81 -20.38
C LEU A 535 26.70 9.27 -20.47
N ALA A 536 26.95 10.34 -21.23
CA ALA A 536 28.27 10.92 -21.37
C ALA A 536 28.20 12.46 -21.43
N ARG A 537 29.25 13.10 -20.91
CA ARG A 537 29.52 14.53 -20.96
C ARG A 537 29.81 14.93 -22.41
N THR A 538 28.91 15.69 -23.01
CA THR A 538 29.04 16.26 -24.36
C THR A 538 29.54 17.71 -24.32
N ASP A 539 29.19 18.45 -23.26
CA ASP A 539 29.66 19.81 -22.99
C ASP A 539 30.22 19.93 -21.56
N PRO A 540 31.56 20.01 -21.40
CA PRO A 540 32.19 20.18 -20.09
C PRO A 540 32.10 21.60 -19.51
N ALA A 541 31.75 22.61 -20.32
CA ALA A 541 31.58 24.00 -19.88
C ALA A 541 30.16 24.29 -19.39
N ALA A 542 29.16 23.52 -19.84
CA ALA A 542 27.79 23.61 -19.36
C ALA A 542 27.64 23.22 -17.88
N ALA A 543 26.64 23.82 -17.22
CA ALA A 543 26.26 23.41 -15.86
C ALA A 543 25.91 21.90 -15.84
N LYS A 544 26.27 21.18 -14.77
CA LYS A 544 26.23 19.70 -14.66
C LYS A 544 25.11 19.01 -15.47
N HIS A 545 23.83 19.29 -15.18
CA HIS A 545 22.72 18.61 -15.86
C HIS A 545 22.58 18.95 -17.35
N ARG A 546 23.06 20.12 -17.79
CA ARG A 546 22.89 20.65 -19.15
C ARG A 546 23.98 20.22 -20.14
N GLY A 547 24.99 19.47 -19.70
CA GLY A 547 26.10 19.03 -20.55
C GLY A 547 26.12 17.52 -20.82
N ILE A 548 25.01 16.81 -20.65
CA ILE A 548 24.94 15.35 -20.72
C ILE A 548 24.12 14.93 -21.95
N GLY A 549 24.70 14.06 -22.77
CA GLY A 549 24.03 13.36 -23.87
C GLY A 549 23.65 11.92 -23.49
N TYR A 550 22.66 11.38 -24.19
CA TYR A 550 22.15 10.02 -24.02
C TYR A 550 22.42 9.23 -25.30
N PHE A 551 23.22 8.17 -25.22
CA PHE A 551 23.68 7.40 -26.37
C PHE A 551 23.21 5.95 -26.29
N ILE A 552 22.95 5.34 -27.44
CA ILE A 552 22.82 3.88 -27.58
C ILE A 552 24.14 3.35 -28.13
N VAL A 553 24.75 2.41 -27.43
CA VAL A 553 26.10 1.91 -27.76
C VAL A 553 26.00 0.43 -28.11
N ASP A 554 26.51 0.01 -29.27
CA ASP A 554 26.71 -1.41 -29.57
C ASP A 554 27.85 -1.91 -28.67
N MET A 555 27.55 -2.85 -27.78
CA MET A 555 28.49 -3.35 -26.77
C MET A 555 29.64 -4.17 -27.37
N ARG A 556 29.59 -4.49 -28.67
CA ARG A 556 30.66 -5.16 -29.43
C ARG A 556 31.57 -4.16 -30.15
N SER A 557 31.32 -2.86 -30.00
CA SER A 557 32.13 -1.82 -30.64
C SER A 557 33.60 -1.93 -30.20
N PRO A 558 34.57 -1.77 -31.12
CA PRO A 558 35.98 -1.73 -30.76
C PRO A 558 36.26 -0.68 -29.68
N GLY A 559 37.06 -1.03 -28.69
CA GLY A 559 37.42 -0.15 -27.57
C GLY A 559 36.54 -0.30 -26.32
N ILE A 560 35.52 -1.16 -26.35
CA ILE A 560 34.76 -1.57 -25.16
C ILE A 560 35.42 -2.79 -24.53
N GLU A 561 35.74 -2.69 -23.25
CA GLU A 561 36.21 -3.80 -22.42
C GLU A 561 35.24 -4.00 -21.25
N VAL A 562 34.70 -5.21 -21.10
CA VAL A 562 33.77 -5.57 -20.01
C VAL A 562 34.50 -6.47 -19.02
N GLN A 563 34.53 -6.05 -17.75
CA GLN A 563 35.15 -6.82 -16.67
C GLN A 563 34.08 -7.20 -15.62
N PRO A 564 33.67 -8.48 -15.53
CA PRO A 564 32.67 -8.91 -14.55
C PRO A 564 33.12 -8.68 -13.12
N ILE A 565 32.20 -8.24 -12.26
CA ILE A 565 32.42 -8.10 -10.81
C ILE A 565 31.72 -9.25 -10.11
N VAL A 566 32.46 -9.99 -9.30
CA VAL A 566 31.93 -11.08 -8.48
C VAL A 566 31.26 -10.50 -7.23
N GLN A 567 29.96 -10.75 -7.08
CA GLN A 567 29.17 -10.28 -5.94
C GLN A 567 29.24 -11.24 -4.74
N ALA A 568 28.61 -10.88 -3.62
CA ALA A 568 28.68 -11.65 -2.37
C ALA A 568 28.14 -13.09 -2.49
N THR A 569 27.25 -13.35 -3.48
CA THR A 569 26.77 -14.71 -3.79
C THR A 569 27.80 -15.57 -4.52
N GLY A 570 28.89 -14.99 -5.03
CA GLY A 570 29.83 -15.65 -5.94
C GLY A 570 29.45 -15.56 -7.42
N ALA A 571 28.25 -15.08 -7.75
CA ALA A 571 27.83 -14.82 -9.13
C ALA A 571 28.44 -13.50 -9.66
N ALA A 572 28.47 -13.33 -10.98
CA ALA A 572 28.92 -12.11 -11.64
C ALA A 572 27.83 -11.55 -12.54
N GLU A 573 26.86 -10.84 -11.95
CA GLU A 573 25.67 -10.34 -12.65
C GLU A 573 25.85 -8.91 -13.20
N PHE A 574 26.89 -8.19 -12.74
CA PHE A 574 27.24 -6.84 -13.20
C PHE A 574 28.74 -6.69 -13.44
N SER A 575 29.12 -5.65 -14.18
CA SER A 575 30.49 -5.44 -14.65
C SER A 575 30.96 -3.99 -14.50
N GLU A 576 32.29 -3.82 -14.53
CA GLU A 576 32.93 -2.61 -15.03
C GLU A 576 32.92 -2.62 -16.56
N VAL A 577 32.79 -1.44 -17.16
CA VAL A 577 32.85 -1.24 -18.61
C VAL A 577 33.77 -0.07 -18.91
N PHE A 578 34.91 -0.36 -19.53
CA PHE A 578 35.88 0.62 -19.98
C PHE A 578 35.60 0.98 -21.44
N LEU A 579 35.57 2.28 -21.73
CA LEU A 579 35.38 2.80 -23.07
C LEU A 579 36.65 3.56 -23.47
N THR A 580 37.40 3.03 -24.43
CA THR A 580 38.61 3.65 -24.98
C THR A 580 38.38 3.95 -26.45
N ASP A 581 38.23 5.24 -26.77
CA ASP A 581 38.05 5.70 -28.15
C ASP A 581 36.91 5.01 -28.93
N VAL A 582 35.82 4.68 -28.23
CA VAL A 582 34.64 4.03 -28.82
C VAL A 582 33.93 5.00 -29.75
N PHE A 583 33.70 4.61 -31.00
CA PHE A 583 32.95 5.40 -31.96
C PHE A 583 31.45 5.08 -31.87
N VAL A 584 30.61 6.11 -31.73
CA VAL A 584 29.15 6.01 -31.73
C VAL A 584 28.59 6.91 -32.84
N PRO A 585 27.86 6.38 -33.84
CA PRO A 585 27.35 7.20 -34.93
C PRO A 585 26.28 8.20 -34.47
N ASP A 586 26.01 9.22 -35.28
CA ASP A 586 25.07 10.29 -34.93
C ASP A 586 23.63 9.83 -34.71
N ASP A 587 23.19 8.81 -35.43
CA ASP A 587 21.83 8.25 -35.30
C ASP A 587 21.60 7.58 -33.93
N MET A 588 22.67 7.23 -33.21
CA MET A 588 22.66 6.60 -31.90
C MET A 588 22.70 7.58 -30.73
N LEU A 589 22.76 8.90 -30.98
CA LEU A 589 22.49 9.93 -29.97
C LEU A 589 20.97 10.13 -29.88
N LEU A 590 20.38 9.94 -28.70
CA LEU A 590 18.97 10.18 -28.47
C LEU A 590 18.70 11.65 -28.16
N GLY A 591 17.88 12.28 -28.99
CA GLY A 591 17.59 13.72 -28.89
C GLY A 591 18.82 14.59 -29.19
N GLU A 592 18.89 15.74 -28.53
CA GLU A 592 19.99 16.70 -28.73
C GLU A 592 21.20 16.38 -27.83
N PRO A 593 22.43 16.80 -28.20
CA PRO A 593 23.65 16.52 -27.45
C PRO A 593 23.61 16.91 -25.96
N THR A 594 22.80 17.90 -25.58
CA THR A 594 22.62 18.39 -24.21
C THR A 594 21.26 18.03 -23.59
N GLY A 595 20.43 17.25 -24.30
CA GLY A 595 19.08 16.85 -23.89
C GLY A 595 19.05 15.56 -23.06
N GLY A 596 20.19 14.87 -22.88
CA GLY A 596 20.24 13.52 -22.32
C GLY A 596 19.80 13.42 -20.86
N TRP A 597 19.91 14.50 -20.07
CA TRP A 597 19.51 14.49 -18.66
C TRP A 597 18.01 14.32 -18.46
N GLN A 598 17.18 14.91 -19.32
CA GLN A 598 15.72 14.75 -19.22
C GLN A 598 15.31 13.31 -19.53
N LEU A 599 15.92 12.69 -20.54
CA LEU A 599 15.74 11.27 -20.86
C LEU A 599 16.20 10.39 -19.70
N ALA A 600 17.35 10.68 -19.10
CA ALA A 600 17.86 9.94 -17.94
C ALA A 600 16.88 9.97 -16.74
N ILE A 601 16.26 11.14 -16.46
CA ILE A 601 15.24 11.25 -15.41
C ILE A 601 14.03 10.35 -15.74
N ALA A 602 13.58 10.34 -16.99
CA ALA A 602 12.48 9.48 -17.43
C ALA A 602 12.84 8.00 -17.29
N THR A 603 14.02 7.58 -17.76
CA THR A 603 14.55 6.22 -17.59
C THR A 603 14.55 5.78 -16.13
N MET A 604 15.09 6.60 -15.21
CA MET A 604 15.14 6.26 -13.78
C MET A 604 13.76 6.24 -13.11
N ALA A 605 12.78 6.99 -13.64
CA ALA A 605 11.41 6.93 -13.16
C ALA A 605 10.75 5.59 -13.53
N GLU A 606 10.95 5.13 -14.77
CA GLU A 606 10.51 3.80 -15.23
C GLU A 606 11.22 2.68 -14.46
N GLU A 607 12.54 2.78 -14.26
CA GLU A 607 13.33 1.83 -13.46
C GLU A 607 12.76 1.67 -12.05
N ARG A 608 12.40 2.79 -11.40
CA ARG A 608 11.80 2.76 -10.05
C ARG A 608 10.45 2.07 -10.03
N SER A 609 9.61 2.30 -11.04
CA SER A 609 8.32 1.64 -11.18
C SER A 609 8.50 0.13 -11.38
N ALA A 610 9.43 -0.29 -12.25
CA ALA A 610 9.75 -1.69 -12.49
C ALA A 610 10.25 -2.40 -11.22
N ILE A 611 11.19 -1.79 -10.49
CA ILE A 611 11.72 -2.35 -9.22
C ILE A 611 10.63 -2.45 -8.15
N SER A 612 9.71 -1.48 -8.10
CA SER A 612 8.57 -1.54 -7.16
C SER A 612 7.64 -2.73 -7.45
N GLY A 613 7.59 -3.19 -8.71
CA GLY A 613 6.88 -4.41 -9.12
C GLY A 613 7.40 -5.70 -8.48
N TYR A 614 8.62 -5.71 -7.93
CA TYR A 614 9.20 -6.88 -7.26
C TYR A 614 8.49 -7.27 -5.95
N VAL A 615 7.55 -6.46 -5.47
CA VAL A 615 6.64 -6.85 -4.37
C VAL A 615 5.82 -8.11 -4.70
N GLN A 616 5.71 -8.48 -5.99
CA GLN A 616 5.06 -9.72 -6.40
C GLN A 616 5.94 -10.97 -6.18
N ASN A 617 7.25 -10.81 -6.01
CA ASN A 617 8.15 -11.94 -5.76
C ASN A 617 8.02 -12.38 -4.29
N ASP A 618 7.81 -13.68 -4.04
CA ASP A 618 7.73 -14.19 -2.68
C ASP A 618 9.11 -14.19 -2.00
N ARG A 619 9.38 -13.16 -1.20
CA ARG A 619 10.63 -13.03 -0.44
C ARG A 619 10.60 -13.80 0.88
N ALA A 620 9.45 -14.30 1.30
CA ALA A 620 9.26 -15.03 2.55
C ALA A 620 9.19 -16.54 2.33
N ILE A 621 9.65 -17.06 1.17
CA ILE A 621 9.53 -18.48 0.81
C ILE A 621 10.09 -19.43 1.88
N ALA A 622 11.21 -19.06 2.52
CA ALA A 622 11.79 -19.86 3.59
C ALA A 622 10.87 -19.92 4.83
N LEU A 623 10.33 -18.78 5.26
CA LEU A 623 9.34 -18.70 6.33
C LEU A 623 8.07 -19.48 5.98
N ARG A 624 7.57 -19.36 4.75
CA ARG A 624 6.38 -20.07 4.27
C ARG A 624 6.58 -21.58 4.31
N ARG A 625 7.75 -22.09 3.91
CA ARG A 625 8.07 -23.52 4.03
C ARG A 625 8.18 -23.99 5.49
N ILE A 626 8.77 -23.18 6.38
CA ILE A 626 8.83 -23.51 7.81
C ILE A 626 7.42 -23.50 8.44
N ALA A 627 6.58 -22.53 8.09
CA ALA A 627 5.19 -22.39 8.54
C ALA A 627 4.30 -23.55 8.05
N ALA A 628 4.55 -24.07 6.84
CA ALA A 628 3.85 -25.24 6.29
C ALA A 628 4.28 -26.57 6.95
N GLY A 629 5.40 -26.60 7.69
CA GLY A 629 5.89 -27.77 8.40
C GLY A 629 5.19 -28.04 9.73
N HIS A 630 5.69 -29.01 10.49
CA HIS A 630 5.17 -29.42 11.81
C HIS A 630 6.20 -29.29 12.95
N GLY A 631 7.24 -28.45 12.77
CA GLY A 631 8.33 -28.28 13.72
C GLY A 631 8.06 -27.23 14.80
N GLU A 632 8.94 -27.15 15.82
CA GLU A 632 8.85 -26.19 16.93
C GLU A 632 8.86 -24.73 16.46
N GLN A 633 9.51 -24.45 15.33
CA GLN A 633 9.63 -23.10 14.75
C GLN A 633 8.36 -22.66 14.01
N ARG A 634 7.36 -23.54 13.85
CA ARG A 634 6.16 -23.27 13.03
C ARG A 634 5.41 -22.04 13.52
N ASP A 635 5.12 -21.94 14.82
CA ASP A 635 4.30 -20.83 15.34
C ASP A 635 4.98 -19.47 15.14
N ASP A 636 6.29 -19.40 15.37
CA ASP A 636 7.08 -18.20 15.10
C ASP A 636 7.15 -17.88 13.60
N ALA A 637 7.28 -18.90 12.74
CA ALA A 637 7.26 -18.73 11.29
C ALA A 637 5.91 -18.19 10.80
N VAL A 638 4.80 -18.74 11.30
CA VAL A 638 3.43 -18.30 10.98
C VAL A 638 3.25 -16.84 11.39
N ARG A 639 3.62 -16.48 12.62
CA ARG A 639 3.53 -15.09 13.09
C ARG A 639 4.37 -14.14 12.24
N ALA A 640 5.64 -14.49 11.99
CA ALA A 640 6.53 -13.70 11.16
C ALA A 640 6.00 -13.55 9.73
N LEU A 641 5.47 -14.63 9.16
CA LEU A 641 4.89 -14.63 7.82
C LEU A 641 3.71 -13.67 7.73
N GLY A 642 2.79 -13.70 8.70
CA GLY A 642 1.66 -12.78 8.72
C GLY A 642 2.07 -11.32 8.94
N GLU A 643 3.08 -11.04 9.76
CA GLU A 643 3.64 -9.69 9.88
C GLU A 643 4.16 -9.17 8.54
N LEU A 644 4.93 -9.97 7.81
CA LEU A 644 5.48 -9.59 6.51
C LEU A 644 4.41 -9.47 5.43
N ASP A 645 3.50 -10.44 5.36
CA ASP A 645 2.42 -10.45 4.38
C ASP A 645 1.44 -9.29 4.60
N ALA A 646 1.26 -8.79 5.84
CA ALA A 646 0.50 -7.57 6.09
C ALA A 646 1.09 -6.34 5.36
N TYR A 647 2.42 -6.14 5.46
CA TYR A 647 3.10 -5.04 4.78
C TYR A 647 3.17 -5.26 3.26
N THR A 648 3.40 -6.49 2.80
CA THR A 648 3.32 -6.87 1.38
C THR A 648 1.95 -6.51 0.81
N ASN A 649 0.87 -6.88 1.52
CA ASN A 649 -0.50 -6.58 1.11
C ASN A 649 -0.77 -5.07 1.10
N ALA A 650 -0.27 -4.31 2.08
CA ALA A 650 -0.40 -2.85 2.07
C ALA A 650 0.32 -2.18 0.87
N ILE A 651 1.49 -2.68 0.48
CA ILE A 651 2.22 -2.19 -0.71
C ILE A 651 1.47 -2.57 -2.00
N LYS A 652 0.92 -3.79 -2.09
CA LYS A 652 0.10 -4.20 -3.24
C LYS A 652 -1.18 -3.36 -3.35
N ALA A 653 -1.87 -3.13 -2.23
CA ALA A 653 -3.04 -2.25 -2.15
C ALA A 653 -2.71 -0.82 -2.58
N LEU A 654 -1.53 -0.29 -2.22
CA LEU A 654 -1.06 1.02 -2.67
C LEU A 654 -0.96 1.09 -4.22
N GLY A 655 -0.43 0.03 -4.84
CA GLY A 655 -0.38 -0.08 -6.31
C GLY A 655 -1.77 -0.07 -6.95
N VAL A 656 -2.71 -0.87 -6.43
CA VAL A 656 -4.10 -0.91 -6.94
C VAL A 656 -4.79 0.44 -6.80
N ARG A 657 -4.64 1.10 -5.65
CA ARG A 657 -5.20 2.45 -5.42
C ARG A 657 -4.69 3.46 -6.43
N GLU A 658 -3.40 3.41 -6.78
CA GLU A 658 -2.85 4.29 -7.80
C GLU A 658 -3.43 3.99 -9.18
N THR A 659 -3.59 2.71 -9.55
CA THR A 659 -4.25 2.34 -10.82
C THR A 659 -5.69 2.86 -10.88
N ILE A 660 -6.47 2.72 -9.81
CA ILE A 660 -7.85 3.24 -9.75
C ILE A 660 -7.88 4.77 -9.90
N ARG A 661 -6.92 5.49 -9.32
CA ARG A 661 -6.83 6.95 -9.47
C ARG A 661 -6.48 7.36 -10.90
N LEU A 662 -5.62 6.61 -11.57
CA LEU A 662 -5.29 6.82 -12.98
C LEU A 662 -6.51 6.57 -13.88
N LEU A 663 -7.35 5.56 -13.56
CA LEU A 663 -8.63 5.33 -14.24
C LEU A 663 -9.59 6.51 -14.13
N ASP A 664 -9.59 7.18 -12.97
CA ASP A 664 -10.37 8.39 -12.69
C ASP A 664 -9.74 9.68 -13.29
N GLY A 665 -8.73 9.54 -14.16
CA GLY A 665 -8.08 10.65 -14.86
C GLY A 665 -7.13 11.49 -14.00
N GLN A 666 -6.78 11.02 -12.80
CA GLN A 666 -5.86 11.73 -11.92
C GLN A 666 -4.40 11.52 -12.36
N GLY A 667 -3.52 12.48 -12.07
CA GLY A 667 -2.10 12.40 -12.46
C GLY A 667 -1.29 11.41 -11.61
N LEU A 668 -0.17 10.93 -12.19
CA LEU A 668 0.81 10.08 -11.50
C LEU A 668 1.30 10.74 -10.20
N GLY A 669 1.14 10.03 -9.09
CA GLY A 669 1.49 10.49 -7.76
C GLY A 669 2.89 10.09 -7.29
N ALA A 670 3.08 10.24 -5.99
CA ALA A 670 4.29 9.87 -5.24
C ALA A 670 4.48 8.34 -5.05
N ALA A 671 3.55 7.52 -5.54
CA ALA A 671 3.39 6.13 -5.14
C ALA A 671 4.64 5.29 -5.38
N SER A 672 5.36 5.50 -6.50
CA SER A 672 6.56 4.71 -6.82
C SER A 672 7.72 4.94 -5.85
N SER A 673 8.00 6.19 -5.45
CA SER A 673 9.03 6.48 -4.44
C SER A 673 8.66 5.95 -3.06
N ILE A 674 7.37 5.98 -2.72
CA ILE A 674 6.87 5.45 -1.45
C ILE A 674 6.94 3.92 -1.43
N ALA A 675 6.49 3.26 -2.49
CA ALA A 675 6.58 1.81 -2.66
C ALA A 675 8.04 1.33 -2.61
N LYS A 676 8.97 2.06 -3.25
CA LYS A 676 10.41 1.78 -3.19
C LYS A 676 10.92 1.78 -1.74
N VAL A 677 10.64 2.83 -0.97
CA VAL A 677 11.07 2.89 0.44
C VAL A 677 10.41 1.79 1.27
N ALA A 678 9.11 1.55 1.08
CA ALA A 678 8.39 0.48 1.78
C ALA A 678 8.99 -0.90 1.49
N MET A 679 9.32 -1.19 0.22
CA MET A 679 9.96 -2.44 -0.19
C MET A 679 11.35 -2.61 0.45
N ASN A 680 12.13 -1.54 0.52
CA ASN A 680 13.42 -1.55 1.21
C ASN A 680 13.30 -1.97 2.69
N LEU A 681 12.26 -1.49 3.40
CA LEU A 681 12.01 -1.86 4.79
C LEU A 681 11.53 -3.30 4.90
N LEU A 682 10.62 -3.71 4.01
CA LEU A 682 10.08 -5.07 3.95
C LEU A 682 11.21 -6.08 3.77
N LEU A 683 12.08 -5.90 2.78
CA LEU A 683 13.22 -6.81 2.52
C LEU A 683 14.11 -6.99 3.76
N ARG A 684 14.41 -5.90 4.47
CA ARG A 684 15.22 -5.96 5.71
C ARG A 684 14.50 -6.71 6.82
N ARG A 685 13.21 -6.44 7.03
CA ARG A 685 12.37 -7.15 8.02
C ARG A 685 12.25 -8.63 7.67
N THR A 686 12.03 -8.97 6.41
CA THR A 686 11.93 -10.35 5.92
C THR A 686 13.17 -11.16 6.26
N PHE A 687 14.37 -10.60 6.04
CA PHE A 687 15.58 -11.31 6.40
C PHE A 687 15.77 -11.44 7.92
N GLN A 688 15.52 -10.37 8.68
CA GLN A 688 15.61 -10.42 10.14
C GLN A 688 14.69 -11.50 10.73
N SER A 689 13.44 -11.56 10.27
CA SER A 689 12.48 -12.58 10.68
C SER A 689 12.87 -13.97 10.21
N THR A 690 13.27 -14.13 8.94
CA THR A 690 13.75 -15.41 8.41
C THR A 690 14.93 -15.95 9.21
N LEU A 691 15.92 -15.12 9.53
CA LEU A 691 17.09 -15.52 10.32
C LEU A 691 16.70 -15.91 11.75
N ALA A 692 15.83 -15.12 12.39
CA ALA A 692 15.36 -15.38 13.75
C ALA A 692 14.61 -16.72 13.86
N THR A 693 13.86 -17.09 12.82
CA THR A 693 13.08 -18.33 12.77
C THR A 693 13.91 -19.53 12.30
N ALA A 694 14.69 -19.39 11.23
CA ALA A 694 15.46 -20.48 10.63
C ALA A 694 16.66 -20.90 11.49
N GLY A 695 17.21 -19.98 12.30
CA GLY A 695 18.27 -20.27 13.26
C GLY A 695 19.48 -20.95 12.62
N ARG A 696 19.82 -22.16 13.09
CA ARG A 696 21.01 -22.91 12.64
C ARG A 696 20.96 -23.29 11.16
N LEU A 697 19.79 -23.34 10.53
CA LEU A 697 19.69 -23.63 9.10
C LEU A 697 20.45 -22.58 8.26
N ALA A 698 20.51 -21.33 8.74
CA ALA A 698 21.27 -20.25 8.11
C ALA A 698 22.80 -20.48 8.10
N MET A 699 23.32 -21.45 8.86
CA MET A 699 24.74 -21.83 8.81
C MET A 699 25.08 -22.69 7.59
N ALA A 700 24.08 -23.30 6.94
CA ALA A 700 24.28 -24.11 5.75
C ALA A 700 24.09 -23.24 4.49
N ALA A 701 25.14 -23.15 3.67
CA ALA A 701 25.11 -22.40 2.41
C ALA A 701 24.04 -22.94 1.44
N ASP A 702 23.95 -24.26 1.33
CA ASP A 702 23.00 -24.98 0.46
C ASP A 702 21.77 -25.48 1.27
N SER A 703 21.27 -24.65 2.18
CA SER A 703 20.06 -24.98 2.95
C SER A 703 18.84 -25.12 2.05
N ASP A 704 17.92 -26.02 2.41
CA ASP A 704 16.60 -26.13 1.80
C ASP A 704 15.50 -25.94 2.86
N PRO A 705 14.70 -24.84 2.81
CA PRO A 705 14.79 -23.70 1.88
C PRO A 705 16.10 -22.91 2.00
N ALA A 706 16.47 -22.22 0.91
CA ALA A 706 17.59 -21.28 0.91
C ALA A 706 17.32 -20.10 1.87
N VAL A 707 18.18 -19.96 2.88
CA VAL A 707 18.04 -18.90 3.91
C VAL A 707 18.90 -17.68 3.61
N VAL A 708 20.16 -17.89 3.21
CA VAL A 708 21.17 -16.82 3.11
C VAL A 708 21.29 -16.24 1.71
N GLU A 709 21.23 -17.06 0.66
CA GLU A 709 21.37 -16.61 -0.73
C GLU A 709 20.38 -15.48 -1.10
N PRO A 710 19.07 -15.58 -0.81
CA PRO A 710 18.14 -14.49 -1.10
C PRO A 710 18.51 -13.17 -0.43
N TYR A 711 19.13 -13.22 0.75
CA TYR A 711 19.60 -12.02 1.45
C TYR A 711 20.83 -11.42 0.82
N LEU A 712 21.77 -12.25 0.35
CA LEU A 712 22.96 -11.79 -0.36
C LEU A 712 22.62 -11.12 -1.70
N LEU A 713 21.47 -11.43 -2.29
CA LEU A 713 20.93 -10.76 -3.49
C LEU A 713 20.22 -9.43 -3.17
N SER A 714 19.70 -9.25 -1.96
CA SER A 714 18.92 -8.06 -1.58
C SER A 714 19.62 -6.69 -1.76
N PRO A 715 20.96 -6.54 -1.66
CA PRO A 715 21.61 -5.24 -1.89
C PRO A 715 21.33 -4.63 -3.26
N ALA A 716 21.14 -5.45 -4.30
CA ALA A 716 20.80 -4.96 -5.64
C ALA A 716 19.49 -4.14 -5.62
N GLU A 717 18.48 -4.60 -4.89
CA GLU A 717 17.18 -3.92 -4.75
C GLU A 717 17.22 -2.77 -3.73
N LEU A 718 18.04 -2.90 -2.69
CA LEU A 718 18.19 -1.86 -1.66
C LEU A 718 18.90 -0.61 -2.19
N ILE A 719 19.84 -0.78 -3.12
CA ILE A 719 20.72 0.26 -3.67
C ILE A 719 20.25 0.72 -5.06
N GLY A 720 19.85 -0.20 -5.94
CA GLY A 720 19.37 0.07 -7.29
C GLY A 720 18.10 0.92 -7.33
N GLY A 721 17.81 1.58 -8.47
CA GLY A 721 16.69 2.52 -8.60
C GLY A 721 16.77 3.75 -7.67
N GLY A 722 17.95 4.03 -7.13
CA GLY A 722 18.24 5.09 -6.17
C GLY A 722 18.21 4.61 -4.71
N THR A 723 19.20 5.00 -3.92
CA THR A 723 19.32 4.57 -2.51
C THR A 723 18.13 5.03 -1.66
N ASN A 724 17.95 4.39 -0.50
CA ASN A 724 16.90 4.76 0.45
C ASN A 724 16.93 6.25 0.81
N GLU A 725 18.11 6.79 1.08
CA GLU A 725 18.33 8.18 1.48
C GLU A 725 17.97 9.16 0.35
N ILE A 726 18.22 8.78 -0.90
CA ILE A 726 17.82 9.58 -2.07
C ILE A 726 16.31 9.56 -2.23
N GLN A 727 15.65 8.40 -2.08
CA GLN A 727 14.18 8.34 -2.12
C GLN A 727 13.54 9.15 -0.98
N LEU A 728 14.09 9.08 0.24
CA LEU A 728 13.63 9.90 1.35
C LEU A 728 13.84 11.40 1.11
N ASN A 729 14.93 11.81 0.45
CA ASN A 729 15.12 13.20 0.03
C ASN A 729 14.07 13.63 -1.00
N VAL A 730 13.77 12.77 -1.99
CA VAL A 730 12.74 13.03 -3.01
C VAL A 730 11.38 13.20 -2.33
N ILE A 731 11.01 12.30 -1.42
CA ILE A 731 9.77 12.39 -0.66
C ILE A 731 9.72 13.68 0.16
N ALA A 732 10.75 13.97 0.94
CA ALA A 732 10.76 15.16 1.78
C ALA A 732 10.66 16.47 0.97
N GLN A 733 11.36 16.58 -0.15
CA GLN A 733 11.53 17.85 -0.86
C GLN A 733 10.53 18.04 -1.99
N MET A 734 10.26 17.00 -2.78
CA MET A 734 9.38 17.08 -3.95
C MET A 734 7.92 16.80 -3.59
N ILE A 735 7.68 15.94 -2.60
CA ILE A 735 6.32 15.53 -2.22
C ILE A 735 5.83 16.31 -1.00
N LEU A 736 6.61 16.33 0.09
CA LEU A 736 6.28 17.11 1.29
C LEU A 736 6.70 18.57 1.20
N GLY A 737 7.38 19.01 0.14
CA GLY A 737 7.77 20.42 -0.05
C GLY A 737 8.60 21.00 1.10
N LEU A 738 9.45 20.20 1.75
CA LEU A 738 10.39 20.69 2.76
C LEU A 738 11.55 21.44 2.08
N PRO A 739 12.10 22.48 2.72
CA PRO A 739 13.09 23.35 2.11
C PRO A 739 14.40 22.61 1.77
N ARG A 740 15.00 22.96 0.62
CA ARG A 740 16.35 22.53 0.23
C ARG A 740 17.41 23.39 0.93
N LYS A 741 18.63 22.84 1.03
CA LYS A 741 19.80 23.60 1.50
C LYS A 741 20.13 24.76 0.59
#